data_AF-A0A1I0PB91-F1
#
_entry.id   AF-A0A1I0PB91-F1
#
_cell.length_a   1.000
_cell.length_b   1.000
_cell.length_c   1.000
_cell.angle_alpha   90.00
_cell.angle_beta   90.00
_cell.angle_gamma   90.00
#
_symmetry.space_group_name_H-M   'P 1'
#
loop_
_entity.id
_entity.type
_entity.pdbx_description
1 polymer ?
#
loop_
_entity_poly.entity_id
_entity_poly.type
_entity_poly.pdbx_seq_one_letter_code
_entity_poly.pdbx_strand_id
1 'polypeptide(L)'
;MSGSMPQCPRRTLLGGIGTTITVALAGNTVTATDADSTAEGGSAPRELGALQEYLPASAASDEDSIVLSASDFDRRRKADEPYEPRPTTGRFEIEPESVSKQVSVTTYGDEYTRPITVLAGDIQFVDEGDGETREAAGVEYEYYEADDGDGVAAVGDGVVVFATDSGTVEDAFAADAGETDRLLDAEPLLEEATGLYDDIDGYSVQLNDEYRVPGSDDDVEVDYVVRAMTVLGPDTIEMKYGIAFGDESDVTDELVESIESELAYQATKGDPTTEVDGDLVTVTAERDLAAERRVREHDSPGFLRADRDVDPDDDSLEIEIGRGDPTPVEDLTLEVGDEEYDREIWADGHGTLEEGDTIAIDMDDVEPNLSISLTHDHELGSSSSGTTILSRLRFEYDYDPDAETLTVEYADEFPLDGDSVTLAAYDERPAYRPDPDEGSDPHATAQPWTDETVSKGDQATVDGVRAGDTVLVGWDGTSQQDSIGTFRARPPGRVRFEYGYESETLSATIEFEDDGETRPADEYELLVDDEPTDTQWADEYETVTSGTTLEVDDVPVGTDVTVVWGDDARVGSTQTHPSIDLAFDEDEAAIEHAGGDAVPASKLTARVWSEDGTSEIDLADEIDGDFEDGDAVDIDADEVHHVTLRYGERRIVGFARP
;
A
#
# COMPACT_ATOMS: atom_id res chain seq x y z
N MET A 1 -13.11 34.25 -45.42
CA MET A 1 -14.41 34.28 -44.73
C MET A 1 -14.16 33.51 -43.46
N SER A 2 -13.93 34.25 -42.37
CA SER A 2 -13.60 33.71 -41.06
C SER A 2 -14.83 33.04 -40.46
N GLY A 3 -14.72 31.76 -40.13
CA GLY A 3 -15.62 31.08 -39.20
C GLY A 3 -14.86 30.96 -37.89
N SER A 4 -15.24 31.78 -36.91
CA SER A 4 -14.84 31.60 -35.52
C SER A 4 -15.59 30.37 -35.00
N MET A 5 -14.87 29.34 -34.59
CA MET A 5 -15.43 28.29 -33.74
C MET A 5 -15.67 28.88 -32.34
N PRO A 6 -16.71 28.43 -31.63
CA PRO A 6 -17.07 29.00 -30.34
C PRO A 6 -16.10 28.49 -29.27
N GLN A 7 -15.37 29.41 -28.63
CA GLN A 7 -14.68 29.13 -27.37
C GLN A 7 -15.72 28.71 -26.32
N CYS A 8 -15.53 27.54 -25.70
CA CYS A 8 -16.37 27.08 -24.61
C CYS A 8 -16.19 27.99 -23.37
N PRO A 9 -17.28 28.41 -22.71
CA PRO A 9 -17.20 29.29 -21.55
C PRO A 9 -16.71 28.54 -20.30
N ARG A 10 -15.61 29.04 -19.72
CA ARG A 10 -15.11 28.63 -18.40
C ARG A 10 -16.16 28.84 -17.29
N ARG A 11 -16.12 27.91 -16.32
CA ARG A 11 -16.76 27.93 -14.99
C ARG A 11 -18.28 27.73 -14.97
N THR A 12 -18.70 26.48 -14.74
CA THR A 12 -19.80 26.17 -13.81
C THR A 12 -19.41 24.90 -13.06
N LEU A 13 -19.19 25.06 -11.75
CA LEU A 13 -18.97 24.01 -10.77
C LEU A 13 -20.06 22.93 -10.87
N LEU A 14 -19.64 21.69 -11.08
CA LEU A 14 -20.30 20.50 -10.54
C LEU A 14 -19.24 19.78 -9.70
N GLY A 15 -19.11 20.23 -8.45
CA GLY A 15 -18.45 19.45 -7.42
C GLY A 15 -19.40 18.32 -7.05
N GLY A 16 -19.21 17.17 -7.69
CA GLY A 16 -19.82 15.90 -7.32
C GLY A 16 -18.70 14.91 -7.08
N ILE A 17 -17.94 15.10 -6.01
CA ILE A 17 -17.01 14.08 -5.53
C ILE A 17 -17.91 12.93 -5.07
N GLY A 18 -18.04 11.91 -5.90
CA GLY A 18 -18.72 10.67 -5.56
C GLY A 18 -18.06 10.08 -4.33
N THR A 19 -18.67 10.31 -3.17
CA THR A 19 -18.29 9.62 -1.95
C THR A 19 -18.91 8.24 -2.08
N THR A 20 -18.17 7.31 -2.68
CA THR A 20 -18.55 5.90 -2.67
C THR A 20 -18.72 5.49 -1.22
N ILE A 21 -19.86 4.88 -0.89
CA ILE A 21 -19.95 4.07 0.32
C ILE A 21 -18.75 3.12 0.29
N THR A 22 -17.81 3.32 1.22
CA THR A 22 -16.99 2.22 1.66
C THR A 22 -17.91 1.43 2.59
N VAL A 23 -18.76 0.57 2.02
CA VAL A 23 -19.29 -0.53 2.82
C VAL A 23 -18.02 -1.23 3.24
N ALA A 24 -17.72 -1.26 4.54
CA ALA A 24 -16.68 -2.13 5.06
C ALA A 24 -17.09 -3.57 4.71
N LEU A 25 -16.71 -4.02 3.51
CA LEU A 25 -16.50 -5.42 3.22
C LEU A 25 -15.40 -5.80 4.20
N ALA A 26 -15.77 -6.37 5.35
CA ALA A 26 -14.84 -7.13 6.17
C ALA A 26 -14.43 -8.39 5.38
N GLY A 27 -13.65 -8.19 4.32
CA GLY A 27 -12.92 -9.18 3.57
C GLY A 27 -11.47 -9.07 3.98
N ASN A 28 -11.11 -9.69 5.11
CA ASN A 28 -9.73 -9.71 5.57
C ASN A 28 -9.00 -10.88 4.91
N THR A 29 -8.03 -10.55 4.05
CA THR A 29 -7.11 -11.46 3.38
C THR A 29 -5.90 -11.74 4.27
N VAL A 30 -5.60 -13.01 4.54
CA VAL A 30 -4.23 -13.50 4.82
C VAL A 30 -4.07 -14.87 4.16
N THR A 31 -2.93 -15.05 3.50
CA THR A 31 -2.52 -16.20 2.69
C THR A 31 -1.86 -17.31 3.52
N ALA A 32 -2.21 -18.58 3.27
CA ALA A 32 -1.32 -19.75 3.36
C ALA A 32 -1.98 -21.00 2.71
N THR A 33 -1.14 -22.00 2.40
CA THR A 33 -1.23 -22.97 1.29
C THR A 33 -1.77 -24.35 1.67
N ASP A 34 -2.35 -25.07 0.69
CA ASP A 34 -2.95 -26.41 0.76
C ASP A 34 -2.09 -27.53 1.39
N ALA A 35 -2.72 -28.36 2.23
CA ALA A 35 -2.37 -29.78 2.39
C ALA A 35 -3.59 -30.61 2.84
N ASP A 36 -3.99 -31.54 1.97
CA ASP A 36 -5.18 -32.40 2.03
C ASP A 36 -4.99 -33.60 2.99
N SER A 37 -5.86 -33.78 3.99
CA SER A 37 -6.10 -35.10 4.60
C SER A 37 -7.46 -35.25 5.31
N THR A 38 -8.30 -36.13 4.75
CA THR A 38 -9.68 -36.43 5.20
C THR A 38 -9.74 -37.32 6.45
N ALA A 39 -10.53 -36.94 7.46
CA ALA A 39 -11.04 -37.85 8.51
C ALA A 39 -12.51 -37.54 8.90
N GLU A 40 -13.37 -38.56 8.82
CA GLU A 40 -14.83 -38.49 9.04
C GLU A 40 -15.21 -38.35 10.53
N GLY A 41 -15.98 -37.31 10.87
CA GLY A 41 -16.47 -37.04 12.23
C GLY A 41 -17.81 -36.29 12.32
N GLY A 42 -18.77 -36.53 11.42
CA GLY A 42 -20.01 -35.75 11.30
C GLY A 42 -20.94 -35.74 12.52
N SER A 43 -21.15 -34.56 13.13
CA SER A 43 -22.31 -34.23 13.97
C SER A 43 -23.44 -33.60 13.13
N ALA A 44 -24.70 -33.73 13.58
CA ALA A 44 -25.86 -33.21 12.83
C ALA A 44 -25.83 -31.67 12.75
N PRO A 45 -26.24 -31.06 11.61
CA PRO A 45 -26.15 -29.62 11.42
C PRO A 45 -27.09 -28.85 12.37
N ARG A 46 -26.53 -27.87 13.10
CA ARG A 46 -27.28 -26.93 13.94
C ARG A 46 -27.89 -25.81 13.09
N GLU A 47 -28.95 -25.18 13.58
CA GLU A 47 -29.54 -23.95 13.00
C GLU A 47 -28.77 -22.72 13.50
N LEU A 48 -28.77 -21.60 12.76
CA LEU A 48 -28.08 -20.36 13.20
C LEU A 48 -28.61 -19.85 14.55
N GLY A 49 -29.92 -19.95 14.78
CA GLY A 49 -30.53 -19.57 16.06
C GLY A 49 -29.97 -20.33 17.26
N ALA A 50 -29.55 -21.60 17.07
CA ALA A 50 -28.94 -22.37 18.15
C ALA A 50 -27.53 -21.87 18.52
N LEU A 51 -26.81 -21.23 17.60
CA LEU A 51 -25.50 -20.63 17.90
C LEU A 51 -25.64 -19.28 18.61
N GLN A 52 -26.72 -18.55 18.36
CA GLN A 52 -27.01 -17.30 19.07
C GLN A 52 -27.26 -17.52 20.56
N GLU A 53 -27.71 -18.72 20.97
CA GLU A 53 -27.94 -19.06 22.38
C GLU A 53 -26.64 -19.04 23.22
N TYR A 54 -25.47 -19.20 22.56
CA TYR A 54 -24.16 -19.13 23.18
C TYR A 54 -23.62 -17.70 23.33
N LEU A 55 -24.33 -16.67 22.88
CA LEU A 55 -23.88 -15.28 23.00
C LEU A 55 -24.30 -14.73 24.38
N PRO A 56 -23.37 -14.54 25.33
CA PRO A 56 -23.70 -13.97 26.62
C PRO A 56 -23.90 -12.45 26.50
N ALA A 57 -24.68 -11.87 27.42
CA ALA A 57 -24.81 -10.41 27.51
C ALA A 57 -23.47 -9.70 27.79
N SER A 58 -22.50 -10.41 28.40
CA SER A 58 -21.15 -9.88 28.64
C SER A 58 -20.31 -9.65 27.37
N ALA A 59 -20.76 -10.15 26.21
CA ALA A 59 -20.11 -9.91 24.92
C ALA A 59 -20.39 -8.50 24.35
N ALA A 60 -21.25 -7.71 24.99
CA ALA A 60 -21.57 -6.35 24.61
C ALA A 60 -21.28 -5.39 25.78
N SER A 61 -20.79 -4.20 25.44
CA SER A 61 -20.64 -3.08 26.38
C SER A 61 -21.71 -2.03 26.08
N ASP A 62 -22.30 -1.42 27.11
CA ASP A 62 -23.32 -0.36 26.96
C ASP A 62 -22.80 0.91 26.23
N GLU A 63 -21.48 1.08 26.09
CA GLU A 63 -20.83 2.26 25.50
C GLU A 63 -20.24 2.02 24.10
N ASP A 64 -20.23 0.77 23.61
CA ASP A 64 -19.62 0.41 22.32
C ASP A 64 -20.68 0.21 21.23
N SER A 65 -20.33 0.55 20.00
CA SER A 65 -21.13 0.13 18.84
C SER A 65 -21.02 -1.38 18.63
N ILE A 66 -22.15 -2.06 18.41
CA ILE A 66 -22.21 -3.52 18.32
C ILE A 66 -22.53 -3.95 16.89
N VAL A 67 -21.76 -4.91 16.38
CA VAL A 67 -22.08 -5.64 15.14
C VAL A 67 -22.24 -7.12 15.44
N LEU A 68 -23.45 -7.64 15.24
CA LEU A 68 -23.76 -9.07 15.31
C LEU A 68 -23.86 -9.64 13.90
N SER A 69 -23.02 -10.62 13.58
CA SER A 69 -23.04 -11.31 12.28
C SER A 69 -23.30 -12.80 12.43
N ALA A 70 -24.10 -13.36 11.52
CA ALA A 70 -24.37 -14.79 11.42
C ALA A 70 -24.27 -15.25 9.96
N SER A 71 -23.73 -16.44 9.71
CA SER A 71 -23.57 -16.97 8.35
C SER A 71 -23.66 -18.48 8.31
N ASP A 72 -24.46 -19.01 7.39
CA ASP A 72 -24.48 -20.42 6.98
C ASP A 72 -23.57 -20.61 5.74
N PHE A 73 -22.35 -21.07 5.99
CA PHE A 73 -21.37 -21.28 4.93
C PHE A 73 -21.72 -22.47 4.04
N ASP A 74 -22.39 -23.50 4.54
CA ASP A 74 -22.86 -24.62 3.71
C ASP A 74 -23.90 -24.18 2.69
N ARG A 75 -24.70 -23.16 3.02
CA ARG A 75 -25.66 -22.54 2.12
C ARG A 75 -24.97 -21.59 1.16
N ARG A 76 -24.11 -20.70 1.67
CA ARG A 76 -23.37 -19.74 0.84
C ARG A 76 -22.44 -20.39 -0.18
N ARG A 77 -21.76 -21.49 0.15
CA ARG A 77 -20.94 -22.26 -0.81
C ARG A 77 -21.74 -22.87 -1.97
N LYS A 78 -23.07 -22.91 -1.90
CA LYS A 78 -23.92 -23.32 -3.05
C LYS A 78 -24.09 -22.18 -4.04
N ALA A 79 -23.82 -20.94 -3.64
CA ALA A 79 -23.69 -19.79 -4.50
C ALA A 79 -22.25 -19.70 -5.03
N ASP A 80 -22.12 -19.35 -6.30
CA ASP A 80 -20.86 -19.14 -7.01
C ASP A 80 -20.43 -17.67 -6.81
N GLU A 81 -20.25 -17.27 -5.55
CA GLU A 81 -19.86 -15.91 -5.21
C GLU A 81 -18.45 -15.61 -5.76
N PRO A 82 -18.22 -14.45 -6.41
CA PRO A 82 -16.89 -14.07 -6.91
C PRO A 82 -15.84 -13.91 -5.80
N TYR A 83 -16.30 -13.76 -4.56
CA TYR A 83 -15.49 -13.80 -3.35
C TYR A 83 -15.91 -15.03 -2.56
N GLU A 84 -14.99 -15.99 -2.38
CA GLU A 84 -15.27 -17.16 -1.54
C GLU A 84 -15.57 -16.69 -0.11
N PRO A 85 -16.76 -16.97 0.44
CA PRO A 85 -17.08 -16.60 1.81
C PRO A 85 -16.24 -17.44 2.76
N ARG A 86 -15.34 -16.80 3.51
CA ARG A 86 -14.47 -17.48 4.47
C ARG A 86 -14.94 -17.24 5.91
N PRO A 87 -15.10 -18.30 6.73
CA PRO A 87 -15.31 -18.16 8.16
C PRO A 87 -14.15 -17.43 8.80
N THR A 88 -14.45 -16.73 9.88
CA THR A 88 -13.44 -16.13 10.74
C THR A 88 -13.09 -17.12 11.84
N THR A 89 -11.95 -17.78 11.68
CA THR A 89 -11.47 -18.85 12.58
C THR A 89 -10.57 -18.33 13.70
N GLY A 90 -10.41 -17.00 13.80
CA GLY A 90 -9.52 -16.38 14.78
C GLY A 90 -8.05 -16.67 14.48
N ARG A 91 -7.25 -16.85 15.54
CA ARG A 91 -5.82 -17.22 15.46
C ARG A 91 -5.59 -18.73 15.38
N PHE A 92 -6.66 -19.51 15.51
CA PHE A 92 -6.62 -20.96 15.46
C PHE A 92 -6.64 -21.42 13.99
N GLU A 93 -5.68 -22.25 13.61
CA GLU A 93 -5.58 -22.82 12.27
C GLU A 93 -6.69 -23.87 12.06
N ILE A 94 -7.84 -23.40 11.61
CA ILE A 94 -8.99 -24.23 11.22
C ILE A 94 -9.14 -24.17 9.70
N GLU A 95 -9.33 -25.34 9.09
CA GLU A 95 -9.69 -25.46 7.68
C GLU A 95 -11.03 -24.75 7.41
N PRO A 96 -11.07 -23.71 6.56
CA PRO A 96 -12.28 -22.91 6.33
C PRO A 96 -13.49 -23.73 5.85
N GLU A 97 -13.25 -24.84 5.15
CA GLU A 97 -14.29 -25.74 4.66
C GLU A 97 -14.94 -26.61 5.75
N SER A 98 -14.27 -26.80 6.89
CA SER A 98 -14.79 -27.55 8.03
C SER A 98 -15.90 -26.82 8.78
N VAL A 99 -15.96 -25.49 8.65
CA VAL A 99 -16.97 -24.64 9.30
C VAL A 99 -18.25 -24.63 8.47
N SER A 100 -19.35 -25.09 9.07
CA SER A 100 -20.69 -25.06 8.45
C SER A 100 -21.42 -23.74 8.72
N LYS A 101 -21.27 -23.19 9.94
CA LYS A 101 -21.97 -21.99 10.42
C LYS A 101 -21.12 -21.20 11.38
N GLN A 102 -21.35 -19.89 11.43
CA GLN A 102 -20.69 -18.96 12.35
C GLN A 102 -21.68 -17.93 12.86
N VAL A 103 -21.55 -17.56 14.13
CA VAL A 103 -22.10 -16.35 14.72
C VAL A 103 -20.98 -15.61 15.45
N SER A 104 -20.88 -14.30 15.30
CA SER A 104 -19.84 -13.50 15.94
C SER A 104 -20.35 -12.13 16.35
N VAL A 105 -19.83 -11.64 17.47
CA VAL A 105 -20.06 -10.28 17.97
C VAL A 105 -18.77 -9.49 17.82
N THR A 106 -18.88 -8.29 17.27
CA THR A 106 -17.79 -7.32 17.15
C THR A 106 -18.23 -6.04 17.85
N THR A 107 -17.33 -5.41 18.61
CA THR A 107 -17.57 -4.13 19.25
C THR A 107 -16.58 -3.07 18.76
N TYR A 108 -17.07 -1.84 18.62
CA TYR A 108 -16.30 -0.67 18.22
C TYR A 108 -16.41 0.37 19.32
N GLY A 109 -15.35 0.49 20.12
CA GLY A 109 -15.16 1.52 21.15
C GLY A 109 -13.84 2.24 20.93
N ASP A 110 -13.05 2.45 22.00
CA ASP A 110 -11.68 2.98 21.89
C ASP A 110 -10.75 2.07 21.07
N GLU A 111 -11.02 0.76 21.07
CA GLU A 111 -10.32 -0.25 20.28
C GLU A 111 -11.32 -1.18 19.59
N TYR A 112 -10.92 -1.69 18.42
CA TYR A 112 -11.66 -2.75 17.73
C TYR A 112 -11.51 -4.07 18.50
N THR A 113 -12.62 -4.69 18.92
CA THR A 113 -12.56 -6.01 19.55
C THR A 113 -13.58 -6.99 18.98
N ARG A 114 -13.24 -8.28 19.02
CA ARG A 114 -14.16 -9.37 18.68
C ARG A 114 -14.31 -10.29 19.90
N PRO A 115 -15.19 -9.93 20.85
CA PRO A 115 -15.27 -10.59 22.16
C PRO A 115 -15.61 -12.08 22.04
N ILE A 116 -16.46 -12.46 21.07
CA ILE A 116 -16.87 -13.84 20.90
C ILE A 116 -17.16 -14.21 19.44
N THR A 117 -16.73 -15.43 19.05
CA THR A 117 -17.13 -16.11 17.81
C THR A 117 -17.54 -17.54 18.15
N VAL A 118 -18.71 -17.98 17.68
CA VAL A 118 -19.23 -19.34 17.86
C VAL A 118 -19.33 -20.01 16.50
N LEU A 119 -18.65 -21.13 16.33
CA LEU A 119 -18.62 -21.93 15.11
C LEU A 119 -19.31 -23.27 15.31
N ALA A 120 -19.91 -23.78 14.24
CA ALA A 120 -20.35 -25.16 14.15
C ALA A 120 -19.84 -25.80 12.86
N GLY A 121 -19.49 -27.08 12.92
CA GLY A 121 -18.97 -27.84 11.79
C GLY A 121 -18.14 -29.03 12.25
N ASP A 122 -17.47 -29.68 11.29
CA ASP A 122 -16.56 -30.79 11.54
C ASP A 122 -15.14 -30.25 11.82
N ILE A 123 -15.04 -29.37 12.81
CA ILE A 123 -13.85 -28.55 13.08
C ILE A 123 -12.78 -29.36 13.82
N GLN A 124 -11.54 -29.28 13.33
CA GLN A 124 -10.34 -29.82 13.97
C GLN A 124 -9.27 -28.72 14.00
N PHE A 125 -8.46 -28.69 15.06
CA PHE A 125 -7.30 -27.82 15.15
C PHE A 125 -6.08 -28.53 14.54
N VAL A 126 -5.36 -27.84 13.67
CA VAL A 126 -4.27 -28.44 12.86
C VAL A 126 -3.02 -28.74 13.70
N ASP A 127 -2.71 -27.97 14.76
CA ASP A 127 -1.40 -28.06 15.43
C ASP A 127 -1.35 -27.84 16.96
N GLU A 128 -2.47 -27.93 17.69
CA GLU A 128 -2.47 -27.63 19.13
C GLU A 128 -2.39 -28.86 20.06
N GLY A 129 -1.70 -28.69 21.20
CA GLY A 129 -1.45 -29.72 22.20
C GLY A 129 -2.70 -30.32 22.87
N ASP A 130 -2.50 -31.24 23.82
CA ASP A 130 -3.60 -31.85 24.58
C ASP A 130 -4.40 -30.75 25.32
N GLY A 131 -5.62 -30.46 24.86
CA GLY A 131 -6.54 -29.50 25.48
C GLY A 131 -6.81 -29.81 26.95
N GLU A 132 -7.17 -28.78 27.72
CA GLU A 132 -7.57 -28.94 29.11
C GLU A 132 -9.08 -29.17 29.21
N THR A 133 -9.51 -30.35 29.66
CA THR A 133 -10.93 -30.60 29.96
C THR A 133 -11.39 -29.71 31.11
N ARG A 134 -12.36 -28.83 30.85
CA ARG A 134 -13.04 -27.95 31.81
C ARG A 134 -14.56 -28.21 31.80
N GLU A 135 -15.26 -27.70 32.82
CA GLU A 135 -16.72 -27.84 32.95
C GLU A 135 -17.33 -26.47 33.31
N ALA A 136 -18.30 -26.02 32.52
CA ALA A 136 -19.12 -24.84 32.80
C ALA A 136 -20.60 -25.16 32.57
N ALA A 137 -21.48 -24.71 33.47
CA ALA A 137 -22.93 -24.95 33.42
C ALA A 137 -23.35 -26.42 33.17
N GLY A 138 -22.54 -27.38 33.64
CA GLY A 138 -22.77 -28.82 33.46
C GLY A 138 -22.41 -29.38 32.08
N VAL A 139 -21.72 -28.60 31.24
CA VAL A 139 -21.15 -29.00 29.94
C VAL A 139 -19.64 -29.16 30.10
N GLU A 140 -19.13 -30.36 29.80
CA GLU A 140 -17.70 -30.60 29.67
C GLU A 140 -17.21 -30.12 28.29
N TYR A 141 -16.14 -29.34 28.26
CA TYR A 141 -15.52 -28.83 27.03
C TYR A 141 -13.99 -28.92 27.13
N GLU A 142 -13.34 -29.03 25.98
CA GLU A 142 -11.88 -28.96 25.86
C GLU A 142 -11.46 -27.51 25.65
N TYR A 143 -10.57 -27.00 26.49
CA TYR A 143 -10.11 -25.62 26.48
C TYR A 143 -8.69 -25.50 25.92
N TYR A 144 -8.47 -24.48 25.10
CA TYR A 144 -7.22 -24.18 24.40
C TYR A 144 -6.86 -22.71 24.56
N GLU A 145 -5.57 -22.41 24.64
CA GLU A 145 -5.02 -21.05 24.67
C GLU A 145 -4.15 -20.84 23.43
N ALA A 146 -4.29 -19.69 22.78
CA ALA A 146 -3.47 -19.36 21.62
C ALA A 146 -1.99 -19.17 22.01
N ASP A 147 -1.06 -19.53 21.12
CA ASP A 147 0.39 -19.52 21.40
C ASP A 147 0.96 -18.15 21.82
N ASP A 148 0.40 -17.05 21.30
CA ASP A 148 0.81 -15.68 21.62
C ASP A 148 0.16 -15.14 22.92
N GLY A 149 -0.76 -15.90 23.53
CA GLY A 149 -1.48 -15.53 24.76
C GLY A 149 -2.69 -14.61 24.56
N ASP A 150 -2.98 -14.19 23.32
CA ASP A 150 -4.06 -13.28 22.97
C ASP A 150 -5.28 -14.04 22.41
N GLY A 151 -6.02 -14.71 23.31
CA GLY A 151 -7.30 -15.36 23.00
C GLY A 151 -7.37 -16.83 23.41
N VAL A 152 -8.59 -17.34 23.50
CA VAL A 152 -8.91 -18.69 23.99
C VAL A 152 -9.94 -19.37 23.10
N ALA A 153 -9.92 -20.70 23.08
CA ALA A 153 -10.93 -21.52 22.41
C ALA A 153 -11.49 -22.59 23.34
N ALA A 154 -12.76 -22.94 23.11
CA ALA A 154 -13.41 -24.07 23.76
C ALA A 154 -14.19 -24.92 22.76
N VAL A 155 -13.98 -26.23 22.82
CA VAL A 155 -14.68 -27.22 22.01
C VAL A 155 -15.59 -28.05 22.90
N GLY A 156 -16.90 -27.86 22.75
CA GLY A 156 -17.89 -28.49 23.61
C GLY A 156 -19.24 -28.52 22.93
N ASP A 157 -20.05 -29.55 23.21
CA ASP A 157 -21.40 -29.71 22.66
C ASP A 157 -21.50 -29.64 21.12
N GLY A 158 -20.40 -29.91 20.39
CA GLY A 158 -20.38 -29.84 18.91
C GLY A 158 -20.33 -28.40 18.36
N VAL A 159 -19.92 -27.43 19.17
CA VAL A 159 -19.53 -26.07 18.76
C VAL A 159 -18.10 -25.76 19.17
N VAL A 160 -17.52 -24.76 18.53
CA VAL A 160 -16.26 -24.14 18.93
C VAL A 160 -16.53 -22.69 19.30
N VAL A 161 -16.18 -22.29 20.51
CA VAL A 161 -16.30 -20.92 21.01
C VAL A 161 -14.92 -20.30 21.08
N PHE A 162 -14.70 -19.21 20.34
CA PHE A 162 -13.54 -18.34 20.48
C PHE A 162 -13.90 -17.11 21.28
N ALA A 163 -13.03 -16.73 22.20
CA ALA A 163 -13.18 -15.51 22.96
C ALA A 163 -11.84 -14.85 23.29
N THR A 164 -11.91 -13.60 23.73
CA THR A 164 -10.74 -12.84 24.22
C THR A 164 -10.18 -13.41 25.52
N ASP A 165 -11.00 -14.05 26.33
CA ASP A 165 -10.63 -14.55 27.65
C ASP A 165 -11.50 -15.73 28.09
N SER A 166 -11.01 -16.47 29.09
CA SER A 166 -11.68 -17.66 29.61
C SER A 166 -13.04 -17.38 30.27
N GLY A 167 -13.28 -16.17 30.80
CA GLY A 167 -14.54 -15.83 31.44
C GLY A 167 -15.68 -15.75 30.42
N THR A 168 -15.40 -15.14 29.27
CA THR A 168 -16.34 -15.07 28.14
C THR A 168 -16.72 -16.46 27.61
N VAL A 169 -15.79 -17.43 27.62
CA VAL A 169 -16.09 -18.83 27.28
C VAL A 169 -17.05 -19.48 28.28
N GLU A 170 -16.80 -19.32 29.58
CA GLU A 170 -17.66 -19.88 30.63
C GLU A 170 -19.07 -19.27 30.56
N ASP A 171 -19.16 -17.95 30.34
CA ASP A 171 -20.41 -17.22 30.15
C ASP A 171 -21.18 -17.70 28.91
N ALA A 172 -20.49 -18.04 27.82
CA ALA A 172 -21.12 -18.56 26.60
C ALA A 172 -21.86 -19.89 26.83
N PHE A 173 -21.22 -20.85 27.52
CA PHE A 173 -21.88 -22.12 27.87
C PHE A 173 -22.98 -21.92 28.93
N ALA A 174 -22.80 -20.97 29.85
CA ALA A 174 -23.85 -20.60 30.80
C ALA A 174 -25.06 -19.95 30.10
N ALA A 175 -24.84 -19.18 29.04
CA ALA A 175 -25.90 -18.52 28.26
C ALA A 175 -26.73 -19.56 27.50
N ASP A 176 -26.08 -20.53 26.87
CA ASP A 176 -26.74 -21.67 26.20
C ASP A 176 -27.57 -22.49 27.21
N ALA A 177 -27.02 -22.76 28.39
CA ALA A 177 -27.73 -23.45 29.47
C ALA A 177 -28.87 -22.64 30.12
N GLY A 178 -28.98 -21.33 29.82
CA GLY A 178 -29.94 -20.41 30.44
C GLY A 178 -29.64 -20.09 31.91
N GLU A 179 -28.37 -20.19 32.31
CA GLU A 179 -27.87 -19.86 33.65
C GLU A 179 -27.42 -18.39 33.77
N THR A 180 -27.15 -17.72 32.64
CA THR A 180 -26.87 -16.27 32.55
C THR A 180 -27.72 -15.61 31.45
N ASP A 181 -27.77 -14.28 31.45
CA ASP A 181 -28.51 -13.48 30.48
C ASP A 181 -27.86 -13.58 29.08
N ARG A 182 -28.67 -13.80 28.04
CA ARG A 182 -28.21 -13.88 26.65
C ARG A 182 -28.17 -12.49 26.03
N LEU A 183 -27.32 -12.30 25.02
CA LEU A 183 -27.15 -11.01 24.33
C LEU A 183 -28.47 -10.46 23.79
N LEU A 184 -29.25 -11.29 23.07
CA LEU A 184 -30.52 -10.85 22.49
C LEU A 184 -31.59 -10.54 23.56
N ASP A 185 -31.55 -11.20 24.72
CA ASP A 185 -32.46 -10.89 25.83
C ASP A 185 -32.09 -9.55 26.52
N ALA A 186 -30.80 -9.20 26.50
CA ALA A 186 -30.27 -7.97 27.08
C ALA A 186 -30.37 -6.76 26.14
N GLU A 187 -30.34 -6.99 24.82
CA GLU A 187 -30.36 -5.97 23.76
C GLU A 187 -31.62 -6.07 22.88
N PRO A 188 -32.73 -5.40 23.26
CA PRO A 188 -34.00 -5.50 22.54
C PRO A 188 -33.94 -5.04 21.08
N LEU A 189 -33.09 -4.06 20.74
CA LEU A 189 -32.91 -3.61 19.37
C LEU A 189 -32.22 -4.68 18.51
N LEU A 190 -31.27 -5.45 19.07
CA LEU A 190 -30.69 -6.61 18.38
C LEU A 190 -31.74 -7.72 18.21
N GLU A 191 -32.57 -8.00 19.23
CA GLU A 191 -33.64 -8.99 19.13
C GLU A 191 -34.63 -8.62 18.01
N GLU A 192 -35.06 -7.36 17.97
CA GLU A 192 -35.95 -6.83 16.93
C GLU A 192 -35.32 -6.95 15.54
N ALA A 193 -34.09 -6.45 15.38
CA ALA A 193 -33.38 -6.43 14.11
C ALA A 193 -33.09 -7.85 13.57
N THR A 194 -32.70 -8.79 14.43
CA THR A 194 -32.45 -10.18 14.02
C THR A 194 -33.74 -10.94 13.70
N GLY A 195 -34.87 -10.55 14.30
CA GLY A 195 -36.19 -11.10 14.03
C GLY A 195 -36.89 -10.51 12.79
N LEU A 196 -36.28 -9.53 12.11
CA LEU A 196 -36.93 -8.81 11.00
C LEU A 196 -37.20 -9.69 9.78
N TYR A 197 -36.32 -10.65 9.50
CA TYR A 197 -36.40 -11.51 8.32
C TYR A 197 -36.31 -12.99 8.71
N ASP A 198 -37.27 -13.79 8.25
CA ASP A 198 -37.28 -15.24 8.41
C ASP A 198 -36.53 -15.96 7.27
N ASP A 199 -36.13 -17.21 7.52
CA ASP A 199 -35.57 -18.13 6.50
C ASP A 199 -34.33 -17.59 5.75
N ILE A 200 -33.45 -16.88 6.46
CA ILE A 200 -32.21 -16.29 5.93
C ILE A 200 -31.00 -17.23 6.11
N ASP A 201 -30.08 -17.21 5.14
CA ASP A 201 -28.84 -17.99 5.18
C ASP A 201 -27.67 -17.20 5.82
N GLY A 202 -27.87 -15.92 6.13
CA GLY A 202 -26.93 -15.11 6.91
C GLY A 202 -27.45 -13.69 7.13
N TYR A 203 -26.88 -13.01 8.11
CA TYR A 203 -27.18 -11.59 8.34
C TYR A 203 -26.04 -10.87 9.07
N SER A 204 -26.08 -9.55 9.03
CA SER A 204 -25.32 -8.67 9.91
C SER A 204 -26.24 -7.58 10.43
N VAL A 205 -26.27 -7.38 11.74
CA VAL A 205 -26.98 -6.29 12.41
C VAL A 205 -25.94 -5.36 13.02
N GLN A 206 -26.10 -4.05 12.81
CA GLN A 206 -25.28 -3.01 13.41
C GLN A 206 -26.16 -2.08 14.25
N LEU A 207 -25.76 -1.88 15.50
CA LEU A 207 -26.24 -0.80 16.37
C LEU A 207 -25.13 0.24 16.47
N ASN A 208 -25.34 1.43 15.92
CA ASN A 208 -24.33 2.49 15.90
C ASN A 208 -25.00 3.87 15.83
N ASP A 209 -24.59 4.79 16.69
CA ASP A 209 -24.99 6.20 16.72
C ASP A 209 -24.30 7.07 15.66
N GLU A 210 -23.26 6.56 14.98
CA GLU A 210 -22.50 7.24 13.93
C GLU A 210 -22.75 6.73 12.50
N TYR A 211 -23.79 5.92 12.27
CA TYR A 211 -24.11 5.47 10.91
C TYR A 211 -24.55 6.64 10.02
N ARG A 212 -23.69 7.08 9.10
CA ARG A 212 -24.06 8.10 8.11
C ARG A 212 -24.82 7.49 6.95
N VAL A 213 -26.08 7.89 6.79
CA VAL A 213 -26.88 7.53 5.63
C VAL A 213 -26.48 8.41 4.44
N PRO A 214 -26.22 7.83 3.26
CA PRO A 214 -25.84 8.62 2.08
C PRO A 214 -26.96 9.52 1.60
N GLY A 215 -26.60 10.76 1.25
CA GLY A 215 -27.54 11.77 0.76
C GLY A 215 -28.34 12.49 1.84
N SER A 216 -28.15 12.19 3.13
CA SER A 216 -28.69 13.02 4.20
C SER A 216 -27.73 14.18 4.52
N ASP A 217 -28.19 15.41 4.31
CA ASP A 217 -27.47 16.63 4.72
C ASP A 217 -27.48 16.86 6.25
N ASP A 218 -28.33 16.13 6.98
CA ASP A 218 -28.53 16.20 8.43
C ASP A 218 -28.05 14.91 9.13
N ASP A 219 -27.61 15.03 10.39
CA ASP A 219 -27.31 13.90 11.28
C ASP A 219 -28.64 13.19 11.63
N VAL A 220 -29.03 12.20 10.82
CA VAL A 220 -30.21 11.38 11.06
C VAL A 220 -29.88 10.29 12.08
N GLU A 221 -30.72 10.13 13.11
CA GLU A 221 -30.56 9.09 14.13
C GLU A 221 -31.02 7.74 13.58
N VAL A 222 -30.11 6.76 13.53
CA VAL A 222 -30.37 5.39 13.05
C VAL A 222 -30.29 4.46 14.26
N ASP A 223 -31.38 3.74 14.54
CA ASP A 223 -31.44 2.80 15.65
C ASP A 223 -30.68 1.51 15.32
N TYR A 224 -30.87 0.99 14.10
CA TYR A 224 -30.15 -0.19 13.61
C TYR A 224 -30.13 -0.31 12.10
N VAL A 225 -29.13 -1.04 11.60
CA VAL A 225 -29.03 -1.47 10.20
C VAL A 225 -28.92 -2.99 10.14
N VAL A 226 -29.79 -3.62 9.36
CA VAL A 226 -29.79 -5.07 9.08
C VAL A 226 -29.42 -5.32 7.63
N ARG A 227 -28.47 -6.20 7.40
CA ARG A 227 -28.18 -6.79 6.09
C ARG A 227 -28.40 -8.29 6.16
N ALA A 228 -29.47 -8.78 5.57
CA ALA A 228 -29.76 -10.21 5.48
C ALA A 228 -29.53 -10.74 4.06
N MET A 229 -29.18 -12.02 3.97
CA MET A 229 -28.94 -12.70 2.71
C MET A 229 -29.61 -14.08 2.66
N THR A 230 -30.13 -14.43 1.48
CA THR A 230 -30.73 -15.73 1.21
C THR A 230 -30.25 -16.26 -0.14
N VAL A 231 -29.68 -17.45 -0.15
CA VAL A 231 -29.18 -18.10 -1.36
C VAL A 231 -30.35 -18.71 -2.13
N LEU A 232 -30.75 -18.04 -3.21
CA LEU A 232 -31.82 -18.51 -4.10
C LEU A 232 -31.32 -19.55 -5.12
N GLY A 233 -30.04 -19.50 -5.47
CA GLY A 233 -29.42 -20.42 -6.42
C GLY A 233 -27.92 -20.18 -6.61
N PRO A 234 -27.26 -20.89 -7.54
CA PRO A 234 -25.83 -20.76 -7.76
C PRO A 234 -25.41 -19.36 -8.20
N ASP A 235 -26.25 -18.65 -8.97
CA ASP A 235 -25.93 -17.30 -9.47
C ASP A 235 -26.83 -16.22 -8.90
N THR A 236 -27.47 -16.46 -7.74
CA THR A 236 -28.46 -15.52 -7.20
C THR A 236 -28.54 -15.59 -5.69
N ILE A 237 -28.30 -14.45 -5.06
CA ILE A 237 -28.49 -14.22 -3.62
C ILE A 237 -29.47 -13.06 -3.47
N GLU A 238 -30.57 -13.28 -2.77
CA GLU A 238 -31.44 -12.19 -2.31
C GLU A 238 -30.74 -11.48 -1.15
N MET A 239 -30.66 -10.15 -1.24
CA MET A 239 -30.18 -9.26 -0.20
C MET A 239 -31.35 -8.43 0.30
N LYS A 240 -31.50 -8.34 1.61
CA LYS A 240 -32.45 -7.44 2.26
C LYS A 240 -31.70 -6.50 3.19
N TYR A 241 -31.90 -5.21 2.99
CA TYR A 241 -31.36 -4.14 3.82
C TYR A 241 -32.52 -3.53 4.60
N GLY A 242 -32.45 -3.52 5.91
CA GLY A 242 -33.41 -2.85 6.79
C GLY A 242 -32.71 -1.73 7.56
N ILE A 243 -33.20 -0.51 7.45
CA ILE A 243 -32.67 0.65 8.17
C ILE A 243 -33.80 1.22 9.03
N ALA A 244 -33.66 1.12 10.34
CA ALA A 244 -34.62 1.67 11.30
C ALA A 244 -34.11 3.01 11.82
N PHE A 245 -34.97 4.02 11.76
CA PHE A 245 -34.69 5.39 12.13
C PHE A 245 -35.28 5.70 13.50
N GLY A 246 -34.63 6.58 14.28
CA GLY A 246 -35.15 6.98 15.60
C GLY A 246 -36.49 7.75 15.52
N ASP A 247 -36.79 8.37 14.36
CA ASP A 247 -38.06 9.05 14.10
C ASP A 247 -38.56 8.80 12.66
N GLU A 248 -39.84 8.42 12.51
CA GLU A 248 -40.52 8.24 11.22
C GLU A 248 -40.43 9.49 10.32
N SER A 249 -40.32 10.69 10.90
CA SER A 249 -40.20 11.93 10.12
C SER A 249 -38.86 12.12 9.43
N ASP A 250 -37.84 11.35 9.79
CA ASP A 250 -36.55 11.33 9.10
C ASP A 250 -36.61 10.51 7.80
N VAL A 251 -37.60 9.62 7.67
CA VAL A 251 -37.84 8.84 6.45
C VAL A 251 -38.54 9.70 5.39
N THR A 252 -37.74 10.48 4.67
CA THR A 252 -38.21 11.32 3.56
C THR A 252 -38.17 10.60 2.22
N ASP A 253 -39.01 11.02 1.26
CA ASP A 253 -38.98 10.48 -0.11
C ASP A 253 -37.57 10.65 -0.74
N GLU A 254 -36.87 11.75 -0.45
CA GLU A 254 -35.51 12.03 -0.93
C GLU A 254 -34.48 11.05 -0.35
N LEU A 255 -34.59 10.72 0.93
CA LEU A 255 -33.75 9.71 1.59
C LEU A 255 -33.97 8.33 0.98
N VAL A 256 -35.23 7.95 0.77
CA VAL A 256 -35.61 6.67 0.16
C VAL A 256 -35.07 6.57 -1.27
N GLU A 257 -35.21 7.63 -2.07
CA GLU A 257 -34.66 7.69 -3.43
C GLU A 257 -33.11 7.62 -3.43
N SER A 258 -32.44 8.23 -2.44
CA SER A 258 -30.99 8.14 -2.26
C SER A 258 -30.52 6.71 -1.98
N ILE A 259 -31.15 6.05 -1.00
CA ILE A 259 -30.83 4.65 -0.63
C ILE A 259 -31.09 3.70 -1.82
N GLU A 260 -32.19 3.89 -2.55
CA GLU A 260 -32.50 3.09 -3.74
C GLU A 260 -31.46 3.32 -4.85
N SER A 261 -31.09 4.58 -5.11
CA SER A 261 -30.12 4.94 -6.14
C SER A 261 -28.75 4.34 -5.88
N GLU A 262 -28.33 4.31 -4.62
CA GLU A 262 -27.05 3.76 -4.23
C GLU A 262 -26.99 2.24 -4.40
N LEU A 263 -28.04 1.53 -3.99
CA LEU A 263 -28.12 0.07 -4.14
C LEU A 263 -28.33 -0.35 -5.60
N ALA A 264 -28.80 0.55 -6.47
CA ALA A 264 -28.87 0.33 -7.91
C ALA A 264 -27.48 0.27 -8.60
N TYR A 265 -26.40 0.70 -7.93
CA TYR A 265 -25.02 0.52 -8.41
C TYR A 265 -24.44 -0.88 -8.12
N GLN A 266 -25.23 -1.80 -7.59
CA GLN A 266 -24.84 -3.21 -7.46
C GLN A 266 -25.30 -3.99 -8.70
N ALA A 267 -24.54 -5.02 -9.09
CA ALA A 267 -24.96 -5.94 -10.13
C ALA A 267 -26.17 -6.78 -9.66
N THR A 268 -27.38 -6.28 -9.90
CA THR A 268 -28.63 -6.91 -9.47
C THR A 268 -29.43 -7.50 -10.63
N LYS A 269 -30.24 -8.52 -10.35
CA LYS A 269 -31.26 -9.04 -11.25
C LYS A 269 -32.48 -8.12 -11.24
N GLY A 270 -32.37 -7.02 -11.98
CA GLY A 270 -33.40 -6.01 -12.08
C GLY A 270 -33.32 -4.96 -10.97
N ASP A 271 -34.28 -4.04 -10.98
CA ASP A 271 -34.28 -2.90 -10.07
C ASP A 271 -34.53 -3.34 -8.62
N PRO A 272 -33.82 -2.76 -7.64
CA PRO A 272 -34.13 -2.96 -6.23
C PRO A 272 -35.56 -2.51 -5.93
N THR A 273 -36.15 -3.08 -4.89
CA THR A 273 -37.50 -2.72 -4.43
C THR A 273 -37.44 -2.18 -3.02
N THR A 274 -38.03 -1.01 -2.81
CA THR A 274 -38.04 -0.34 -1.50
C THR A 274 -39.44 -0.35 -0.91
N GLU A 275 -39.55 -0.74 0.36
CA GLU A 275 -40.76 -0.73 1.17
C GLU A 275 -40.50 0.11 2.42
N VAL A 276 -41.42 1.02 2.75
CA VAL A 276 -41.34 1.85 3.96
C VAL A 276 -42.50 1.48 4.88
N ASP A 277 -42.19 1.12 6.12
CA ASP A 277 -43.16 0.85 7.19
C ASP A 277 -42.81 1.67 8.42
N GLY A 278 -43.41 2.87 8.52
CA GLY A 278 -43.11 3.81 9.59
C GLY A 278 -41.67 4.30 9.53
N ASP A 279 -40.92 4.03 10.59
CA ASP A 279 -39.51 4.33 10.78
C ASP A 279 -38.55 3.29 10.16
N LEU A 280 -39.07 2.22 9.56
CA LEU A 280 -38.25 1.20 8.89
C LEU A 280 -38.29 1.34 7.38
N VAL A 281 -37.12 1.46 6.75
CA VAL A 281 -36.93 1.34 5.31
C VAL A 281 -36.33 -0.03 5.00
N THR A 282 -37.02 -0.83 4.19
CA THR A 282 -36.52 -2.12 3.68
C THR A 282 -36.25 -2.03 2.20
N VAL A 283 -35.03 -2.35 1.77
CA VAL A 283 -34.66 -2.52 0.37
C VAL A 283 -34.34 -3.98 0.10
N THR A 284 -35.01 -4.55 -0.90
CA THR A 284 -34.76 -5.91 -1.39
C THR A 284 -34.13 -5.86 -2.77
N ALA A 285 -33.02 -6.56 -2.95
CA ALA A 285 -32.30 -6.68 -4.22
C ALA A 285 -31.83 -8.12 -4.44
N GLU A 286 -31.84 -8.61 -5.66
CA GLU A 286 -31.26 -9.91 -6.01
C GLU A 286 -29.89 -9.70 -6.66
N ARG A 287 -28.79 -10.15 -6.06
CA ARG A 287 -27.46 -10.10 -6.68
C ARG A 287 -27.37 -11.04 -7.88
N ASP A 288 -26.80 -10.57 -8.99
CA ASP A 288 -26.46 -11.38 -10.15
C ASP A 288 -24.98 -11.79 -10.11
N LEU A 289 -24.69 -12.90 -9.44
CA LEU A 289 -23.30 -13.35 -9.28
C LEU A 289 -22.61 -13.68 -10.61
N ALA A 290 -23.38 -14.07 -11.63
CA ALA A 290 -22.82 -14.30 -12.97
C ALA A 290 -22.45 -12.99 -13.67
N ALA A 291 -23.19 -11.90 -13.42
CA ALA A 291 -22.78 -10.56 -13.85
C ALA A 291 -21.54 -10.10 -13.07
N GLU A 292 -21.53 -10.25 -11.74
CA GLU A 292 -20.37 -9.87 -10.92
C GLU A 292 -19.08 -10.58 -11.35
N ARG A 293 -19.14 -11.89 -11.62
CA ARG A 293 -17.98 -12.65 -12.13
C ARG A 293 -17.52 -12.14 -13.48
N ARG A 294 -18.44 -11.83 -14.41
CA ARG A 294 -18.09 -11.24 -15.71
C ARG A 294 -17.35 -9.91 -15.55
N VAL A 295 -17.82 -9.04 -14.66
CA VAL A 295 -17.17 -7.74 -14.40
C VAL A 295 -15.80 -7.95 -13.75
N ARG A 296 -15.68 -8.87 -12.80
CA ARG A 296 -14.39 -9.18 -12.15
C ARG A 296 -13.35 -9.76 -13.12
N GLU A 297 -13.80 -10.60 -14.02
CA GLU A 297 -12.94 -11.26 -15.02
C GLU A 297 -12.63 -10.34 -16.21
N HIS A 298 -13.41 -9.27 -16.39
CA HIS A 298 -13.20 -8.27 -17.45
C HIS A 298 -12.02 -7.37 -17.08
N ASP A 299 -10.99 -7.38 -17.93
CA ASP A 299 -9.88 -6.45 -17.79
C ASP A 299 -10.24 -5.14 -18.47
N SER A 300 -10.43 -4.06 -17.72
CA SER A 300 -10.83 -2.78 -18.32
C SER A 300 -9.70 -2.14 -19.14
N PRO A 301 -10.01 -1.47 -20.27
CA PRO A 301 -9.02 -0.78 -21.08
C PRO A 301 -8.13 0.14 -20.26
N GLY A 302 -6.83 0.03 -20.45
CA GLY A 302 -5.88 0.83 -19.69
C GLY A 302 -4.45 0.69 -20.17
N PHE A 303 -3.51 1.07 -19.31
CA PHE A 303 -2.09 1.19 -19.66
C PHE A 303 -1.91 2.15 -20.85
N LEU A 304 -2.32 3.41 -20.64
CA LEU A 304 -2.27 4.45 -21.67
C LEU A 304 -0.81 4.80 -22.01
N ARG A 305 -0.43 4.64 -23.29
CA ARG A 305 0.90 4.94 -23.81
C ARG A 305 0.81 6.00 -24.89
N ALA A 306 1.30 7.20 -24.60
CA ALA A 306 1.59 8.18 -25.65
C ALA A 306 2.93 7.86 -26.33
N ASP A 307 3.05 8.20 -27.61
CA ASP A 307 4.34 8.19 -28.29
C ASP A 307 5.32 9.15 -27.59
N ARG A 308 6.58 8.71 -27.46
CA ARG A 308 7.61 9.49 -26.75
C ARG A 308 8.12 10.69 -27.54
N ASP A 309 8.00 10.63 -28.86
CA ASP A 309 8.45 11.67 -29.78
C ASP A 309 7.21 12.41 -30.29
N VAL A 310 6.61 13.24 -29.44
CA VAL A 310 5.44 14.06 -29.79
C VAL A 310 5.87 15.16 -30.77
N ASP A 311 5.33 15.14 -31.98
CA ASP A 311 5.56 16.18 -32.98
C ASP A 311 4.49 17.28 -32.85
N PRO A 312 4.83 18.51 -32.43
CA PRO A 312 3.85 19.58 -32.27
C PRO A 312 3.25 20.07 -33.60
N ASP A 313 3.78 19.64 -34.76
CA ASP A 313 3.21 19.93 -36.08
C ASP A 313 2.10 18.91 -36.49
N ASP A 314 1.88 17.84 -35.73
CA ASP A 314 0.80 16.88 -35.98
C ASP A 314 -0.57 17.46 -35.56
N ASP A 315 -1.64 16.98 -36.20
CA ASP A 315 -3.01 17.44 -35.92
C ASP A 315 -3.57 16.85 -34.59
N SER A 316 -3.01 15.73 -34.10
CA SER A 316 -3.48 15.04 -32.89
C SER A 316 -2.38 14.20 -32.25
N LEU A 317 -2.42 14.08 -30.92
CA LEU A 317 -1.65 13.10 -30.17
C LEU A 317 -2.39 11.78 -30.11
N GLU A 318 -1.74 10.72 -30.59
CA GLU A 318 -2.22 9.34 -30.49
C GLU A 318 -1.76 8.67 -29.17
N ILE A 319 -2.69 8.00 -28.49
CA ILE A 319 -2.42 7.25 -27.25
C ILE A 319 -2.91 5.82 -27.44
N GLU A 320 -1.98 4.86 -27.35
CA GLU A 320 -2.26 3.43 -27.42
C GLU A 320 -2.82 2.92 -26.07
N ILE A 321 -3.84 2.08 -26.16
CA ILE A 321 -4.37 1.29 -25.04
C ILE A 321 -3.53 0.01 -24.91
N GLY A 322 -2.73 -0.09 -23.86
CA GLY A 322 -1.77 -1.19 -23.70
C GLY A 322 -2.32 -2.48 -23.10
N ARG A 323 -3.57 -2.50 -22.62
CA ARG A 323 -4.29 -3.71 -22.14
C ARG A 323 -5.81 -3.51 -22.14
N GLY A 324 -6.55 -4.60 -22.02
CA GLY A 324 -7.96 -4.62 -21.68
C GLY A 324 -8.85 -5.31 -22.71
N ASP A 325 -9.93 -5.90 -22.23
CA ASP A 325 -11.00 -6.51 -22.99
C ASP A 325 -11.86 -5.45 -23.71
N PRO A 326 -12.51 -5.82 -24.83
CA PRO A 326 -13.39 -4.92 -25.58
C PRO A 326 -14.48 -4.29 -24.71
N THR A 327 -14.46 -2.96 -24.62
CA THR A 327 -15.38 -2.17 -23.79
C THR A 327 -16.06 -1.08 -24.61
N PRO A 328 -17.40 -0.96 -24.58
CA PRO A 328 -18.11 0.09 -25.29
C PRO A 328 -17.63 1.48 -24.88
N VAL A 329 -17.41 2.36 -25.86
CA VAL A 329 -16.96 3.74 -25.60
C VAL A 329 -17.99 4.54 -24.78
N GLU A 330 -19.26 4.15 -24.82
CA GLU A 330 -20.32 4.75 -24.00
C GLU A 330 -20.19 4.50 -22.50
N ASP A 331 -19.49 3.42 -22.12
CA ASP A 331 -19.17 3.06 -20.73
C ASP A 331 -17.80 3.64 -20.28
N LEU A 332 -17.13 4.37 -21.19
CA LEU A 332 -15.83 4.98 -20.97
C LEU A 332 -15.92 6.51 -20.93
N THR A 333 -15.13 7.07 -20.03
CA THR A 333 -14.95 8.51 -19.85
C THR A 333 -13.45 8.80 -19.91
N LEU A 334 -13.03 9.61 -20.89
CA LEU A 334 -11.67 10.14 -20.94
C LEU A 334 -11.65 11.52 -20.30
N GLU A 335 -10.75 11.75 -19.36
CA GLU A 335 -10.46 13.08 -18.84
C GLU A 335 -9.06 13.51 -19.28
N VAL A 336 -8.94 14.77 -19.65
CA VAL A 336 -7.71 15.42 -20.10
C VAL A 336 -7.54 16.68 -19.24
N GLY A 337 -6.49 16.73 -18.42
CA GLY A 337 -6.30 17.82 -17.45
C GLY A 337 -7.39 17.89 -16.38
N ASP A 338 -7.87 16.72 -15.91
CA ASP A 338 -8.96 16.58 -14.93
C ASP A 338 -10.33 17.11 -15.41
N GLU A 339 -10.50 17.28 -16.73
CA GLU A 339 -11.78 17.65 -17.35
C GLU A 339 -12.23 16.57 -18.36
N GLU A 340 -13.51 16.18 -18.33
CA GLU A 340 -14.09 15.25 -19.31
C GLU A 340 -13.89 15.77 -20.75
N TYR A 341 -13.29 14.94 -21.59
CA TYR A 341 -12.92 15.27 -22.95
C TYR A 341 -13.97 14.78 -23.96
N ASP A 342 -14.13 15.50 -25.07
CA ASP A 342 -15.22 15.25 -26.03
C ASP A 342 -15.07 13.87 -26.69
N ARG A 343 -16.02 12.97 -26.39
CA ARG A 343 -16.08 11.61 -26.93
C ARG A 343 -16.12 11.55 -28.46
N GLU A 344 -16.67 12.55 -29.14
CA GLU A 344 -16.66 12.58 -30.60
C GLU A 344 -15.24 12.79 -31.16
N ILE A 345 -14.33 13.34 -30.36
CA ILE A 345 -12.92 13.58 -30.71
C ILE A 345 -12.09 12.36 -30.32
N TRP A 346 -12.05 12.01 -29.03
CA TRP A 346 -11.04 11.05 -28.57
C TRP A 346 -11.29 9.61 -28.92
N ALA A 347 -12.56 9.22 -29.09
CA ALA A 347 -12.87 7.85 -29.49
C ALA A 347 -12.48 7.57 -30.95
N ASP A 348 -12.13 8.58 -31.76
CA ASP A 348 -11.75 8.46 -33.18
C ASP A 348 -12.68 7.54 -33.99
N GLY A 349 -13.99 7.58 -33.70
CA GLY A 349 -15.00 6.76 -34.38
C GLY A 349 -15.05 5.28 -33.95
N HIS A 350 -14.28 4.87 -32.93
CA HIS A 350 -14.43 3.59 -32.27
C HIS A 350 -15.79 3.50 -31.55
N GLY A 351 -16.45 2.35 -31.66
CA GLY A 351 -17.63 2.02 -30.85
C GLY A 351 -17.28 1.19 -29.61
N THR A 352 -16.08 0.63 -29.59
CA THR A 352 -15.54 -0.24 -28.54
C THR A 352 -14.03 -0.07 -28.56
N LEU A 353 -13.40 -0.13 -27.38
CA LEU A 353 -11.96 -0.04 -27.20
C LEU A 353 -11.42 -1.32 -26.57
N GLU A 354 -10.32 -1.84 -27.10
CA GLU A 354 -9.58 -3.00 -26.62
C GLU A 354 -8.05 -2.77 -26.66
N GLU A 355 -7.27 -3.72 -26.14
CA GLU A 355 -5.80 -3.69 -26.25
C GLU A 355 -5.34 -3.46 -27.71
N GLY A 356 -4.48 -2.46 -27.90
CA GLY A 356 -3.89 -2.08 -29.18
C GLY A 356 -4.69 -1.05 -29.98
N ASP A 357 -5.88 -0.65 -29.52
CA ASP A 357 -6.58 0.50 -30.07
C ASP A 357 -5.92 1.82 -29.65
N THR A 358 -6.18 2.87 -30.41
CA THR A 358 -5.64 4.21 -30.19
C THR A 358 -6.78 5.18 -29.95
N ILE A 359 -6.59 6.09 -28.99
CA ILE A 359 -7.43 7.27 -28.79
C ILE A 359 -6.65 8.52 -29.17
N ALA A 360 -7.36 9.59 -29.52
CA ALA A 360 -6.75 10.83 -30.00
C ALA A 360 -7.04 12.02 -29.07
N ILE A 361 -6.08 12.92 -28.93
CA ILE A 361 -6.26 14.25 -28.32
C ILE A 361 -5.87 15.28 -29.36
N ASP A 362 -6.63 16.36 -29.52
CA ASP A 362 -6.25 17.44 -30.44
C ASP A 362 -4.93 18.05 -29.95
N MET A 363 -3.98 18.27 -30.87
CA MET A 363 -2.68 18.82 -30.49
C MET A 363 -2.80 20.24 -29.91
N ASP A 364 -3.86 20.98 -30.26
CA ASP A 364 -4.16 22.30 -29.68
C ASP A 364 -4.53 22.22 -28.17
N ASP A 365 -4.92 21.05 -27.67
CA ASP A 365 -5.25 20.79 -26.26
C ASP A 365 -4.09 20.10 -25.49
N VAL A 366 -2.98 19.80 -26.17
CA VAL A 366 -1.81 19.15 -25.56
C VAL A 366 -0.91 20.19 -24.90
N GLU A 367 -0.78 20.10 -23.57
CA GLU A 367 0.10 20.94 -22.77
C GLU A 367 1.19 20.11 -22.05
N PRO A 368 2.32 20.71 -21.64
CA PRO A 368 3.28 20.06 -20.76
C PRO A 368 2.63 19.57 -19.46
N ASN A 369 3.11 18.44 -18.95
CA ASN A 369 2.60 17.83 -17.73
C ASN A 369 1.09 17.48 -17.74
N LEU A 370 0.52 17.24 -18.92
CA LEU A 370 -0.91 16.94 -19.07
C LEU A 370 -1.25 15.55 -18.52
N SER A 371 -2.16 15.51 -17.55
CA SER A 371 -2.76 14.29 -17.01
C SER A 371 -3.86 13.78 -17.93
N ILE A 372 -3.87 12.47 -18.18
CA ILE A 372 -4.89 11.80 -18.99
C ILE A 372 -5.36 10.57 -18.22
N SER A 373 -6.66 10.46 -17.97
CA SER A 373 -7.30 9.32 -17.31
C SER A 373 -8.41 8.75 -18.16
N LEU A 374 -8.42 7.43 -18.32
CA LEU A 374 -9.54 6.68 -18.89
C LEU A 374 -10.23 5.92 -17.76
N THR A 375 -11.50 6.22 -17.54
CA THR A 375 -12.35 5.60 -16.52
C THR A 375 -13.41 4.75 -17.20
N HIS A 376 -13.59 3.52 -16.71
CA HIS A 376 -14.65 2.60 -17.09
C HIS A 376 -15.63 2.48 -15.92
N ASP A 377 -16.86 2.92 -16.15
CA ASP A 377 -17.97 2.76 -15.21
C ASP A 377 -18.70 1.44 -15.51
N HIS A 378 -18.80 0.57 -14.52
CA HIS A 378 -19.42 -0.75 -14.65
C HIS A 378 -20.31 -1.08 -13.44
N GLU A 379 -21.07 -2.17 -13.52
CA GLU A 379 -22.06 -2.59 -12.50
C GLU A 379 -21.48 -2.88 -11.09
N LEU A 380 -20.16 -2.84 -10.92
CA LEU A 380 -19.47 -3.01 -9.62
C LEU A 380 -18.69 -1.77 -9.16
N GLY A 381 -18.89 -0.61 -9.79
CA GLY A 381 -18.16 0.63 -9.52
C GLY A 381 -17.39 1.12 -10.74
N SER A 382 -16.22 1.72 -10.53
CA SER A 382 -15.39 2.22 -11.62
C SER A 382 -13.97 1.71 -11.51
N SER A 383 -13.32 1.59 -12.67
CA SER A 383 -11.88 1.37 -12.77
C SER A 383 -11.27 2.48 -13.61
N SER A 384 -10.07 2.92 -13.26
CA SER A 384 -9.40 3.99 -14.00
C SER A 384 -7.94 3.63 -14.32
N SER A 385 -7.47 4.14 -15.44
CA SER A 385 -6.08 4.06 -15.88
C SER A 385 -5.62 5.42 -16.32
N GLY A 386 -4.55 5.92 -15.71
CA GLY A 386 -3.98 7.24 -16.01
C GLY A 386 -2.58 7.20 -16.59
N THR A 387 -2.19 8.28 -17.25
CA THR A 387 -0.81 8.59 -17.66
C THR A 387 -0.59 10.09 -17.64
N THR A 388 0.67 10.52 -17.63
CA THR A 388 1.02 11.94 -17.75
C THR A 388 2.02 12.10 -18.88
N ILE A 389 1.68 12.93 -19.86
CA ILE A 389 2.51 13.21 -21.02
C ILE A 389 3.33 14.48 -20.81
N LEU A 390 4.45 14.60 -21.53
CA LEU A 390 5.31 15.79 -21.50
C LEU A 390 5.73 16.23 -20.08
N SER A 391 5.76 15.31 -19.10
CA SER A 391 6.17 15.53 -17.71
C SER A 391 7.67 15.43 -17.49
N ARG A 392 8.43 15.09 -18.54
CA ARG A 392 9.90 14.89 -18.48
C ARG A 392 10.57 15.44 -19.72
N LEU A 393 10.44 16.74 -19.92
CA LEU A 393 11.11 17.45 -21.00
C LEU A 393 12.62 17.54 -20.74
N ARG A 394 13.39 17.67 -21.82
CA ARG A 394 14.85 17.73 -21.77
C ARG A 394 15.33 19.15 -21.56
N PHE A 395 16.20 19.28 -20.56
CA PHE A 395 16.93 20.49 -20.25
C PHE A 395 18.41 20.17 -20.10
N GLU A 396 19.27 21.10 -20.52
CA GLU A 396 20.68 21.08 -20.22
C GLU A 396 20.97 22.09 -19.10
N TYR A 397 21.88 21.73 -18.20
CA TYR A 397 22.13 22.46 -16.96
C TYR A 397 23.63 22.76 -16.82
N ASP A 398 23.96 24.01 -16.55
CA ASP A 398 25.32 24.49 -16.28
C ASP A 398 25.32 25.24 -14.94
N TYR A 399 25.85 24.58 -13.91
CA TYR A 399 25.85 25.09 -12.53
C TYR A 399 27.23 25.64 -12.16
N ASP A 400 27.27 26.90 -11.72
CA ASP A 400 28.46 27.56 -11.17
C ASP A 400 28.33 27.64 -9.63
N PRO A 401 29.08 26.80 -8.88
CA PRO A 401 29.03 26.76 -7.42
C PRO A 401 29.67 27.98 -6.75
N ASP A 402 30.57 28.71 -7.43
CA ASP A 402 31.21 29.91 -6.87
C ASP A 402 30.30 31.14 -6.97
N ALA A 403 29.49 31.18 -8.03
CA ALA A 403 28.52 32.23 -8.26
C ALA A 403 27.14 31.93 -7.65
N GLU A 404 26.89 30.67 -7.23
CA GLU A 404 25.57 30.16 -6.84
C GLU A 404 24.51 30.40 -7.93
N THR A 405 24.90 30.15 -9.19
CA THR A 405 24.03 30.38 -10.36
C THR A 405 23.87 29.12 -11.20
N LEU A 406 22.64 28.86 -11.64
CA LEU A 406 22.32 27.80 -12.59
C LEU A 406 21.86 28.39 -13.92
N THR A 407 22.50 28.00 -15.01
CA THR A 407 21.98 28.23 -16.37
C THR A 407 21.21 27.01 -16.82
N VAL A 408 19.97 27.22 -17.27
CA VAL A 408 19.06 26.21 -17.80
C VAL A 408 18.84 26.48 -19.29
N GLU A 409 19.12 25.51 -20.13
CA GLU A 409 18.84 25.52 -21.57
C GLU A 409 17.73 24.54 -21.91
N TYR A 410 16.72 24.98 -22.64
CA TYR A 410 15.67 24.09 -23.13
C TYR A 410 16.15 23.27 -24.33
N ALA A 411 16.03 21.93 -24.30
CA ALA A 411 16.65 21.04 -25.29
C ALA A 411 15.66 20.21 -26.13
N ASP A 412 14.36 20.27 -25.82
CA ASP A 412 13.30 19.59 -26.57
C ASP A 412 12.69 20.42 -27.69
N GLU A 413 11.96 19.77 -28.60
CA GLU A 413 11.37 20.42 -29.79
C GLU A 413 9.97 20.99 -29.52
N PHE A 414 9.27 20.51 -28.49
CA PHE A 414 7.93 20.98 -28.12
C PHE A 414 7.97 22.43 -27.61
N PRO A 415 7.23 23.40 -28.17
CA PRO A 415 7.27 24.79 -27.71
C PRO A 415 6.61 24.94 -26.33
N LEU A 416 7.17 25.79 -25.46
CA LEU A 416 6.60 26.10 -24.14
C LEU A 416 6.12 27.55 -24.08
N ASP A 417 4.99 27.79 -23.41
CA ASP A 417 4.63 29.14 -22.98
C ASP A 417 5.49 29.54 -21.78
N GLY A 418 6.36 30.52 -21.95
CA GLY A 418 7.30 30.96 -20.92
C GLY A 418 6.61 31.61 -19.71
N ASP A 419 5.34 32.01 -19.81
CA ASP A 419 4.55 32.47 -18.68
C ASP A 419 4.19 31.34 -17.70
N SER A 420 4.09 30.10 -18.19
CA SER A 420 3.81 28.90 -17.39
C SER A 420 5.09 28.25 -16.83
N VAL A 421 6.27 28.57 -17.38
CA VAL A 421 7.55 27.95 -16.93
C VAL A 421 8.11 28.68 -15.72
N THR A 422 8.29 27.94 -14.63
CA THR A 422 8.91 28.43 -13.39
C THR A 422 10.13 27.60 -13.02
N LEU A 423 11.21 28.26 -12.61
CA LEU A 423 12.38 27.63 -12.01
C LEU A 423 12.30 27.82 -10.50
N ALA A 424 12.33 26.73 -9.73
CA ALA A 424 12.19 26.75 -8.27
C ALA A 424 13.31 25.94 -7.62
N ALA A 425 14.13 26.59 -6.80
CA ALA A 425 15.18 25.94 -6.02
C ALA A 425 14.69 25.63 -4.60
N TYR A 426 15.00 24.43 -4.15
CA TYR A 426 14.71 23.91 -2.84
C TYR A 426 16.00 23.48 -2.17
N ASP A 427 16.11 23.73 -0.86
CA ASP A 427 17.19 23.18 -0.04
C ASP A 427 17.21 21.64 -0.15
N GLU A 428 18.35 21.02 0.15
CA GLU A 428 18.50 19.57 0.15
C GLU A 428 17.45 18.90 1.05
N ARG A 429 16.51 18.17 0.44
CA ARG A 429 15.48 17.45 1.21
C ARG A 429 16.11 16.24 1.93
N PRO A 430 15.89 16.08 3.24
CA PRO A 430 16.28 14.85 3.92
C PRO A 430 15.57 13.63 3.31
N ALA A 431 16.24 12.47 3.30
CA ALA A 431 15.74 11.24 2.69
C ALA A 431 14.44 10.68 3.32
N TYR A 432 13.96 11.28 4.42
CA TYR A 432 12.74 10.88 5.11
C TYR A 432 11.56 11.65 4.54
N ARG A 433 10.57 10.92 3.99
CA ARG A 433 9.32 11.44 3.40
C ARG A 433 8.66 12.45 4.37
N PRO A 434 8.68 13.76 4.09
CA PRO A 434 7.71 14.66 4.69
C PRO A 434 6.33 14.28 4.15
N ASP A 435 5.28 14.59 4.91
CA ASP A 435 3.90 14.58 4.43
C ASP A 435 3.84 15.34 3.07
N PRO A 436 3.16 14.83 2.03
CA PRO A 436 3.06 15.51 0.73
C PRO A 436 2.52 16.95 0.84
N ASP A 437 1.77 17.27 1.89
CA ASP A 437 1.23 18.60 2.19
C ASP A 437 2.20 19.52 2.96
N GLU A 438 3.32 18.99 3.46
CA GLU A 438 4.38 19.73 4.16
C GLU A 438 5.63 19.86 3.27
N GLY A 439 5.42 20.15 1.98
CA GLY A 439 6.51 20.53 1.11
C GLY A 439 7.14 21.84 1.58
N SER A 440 8.45 21.85 1.83
CA SER A 440 9.20 23.09 2.05
C SER A 440 8.96 24.04 0.89
N ASP A 441 8.62 25.31 1.15
CA ASP A 441 8.54 26.34 0.11
C ASP A 441 9.91 26.51 -0.58
N PRO A 442 9.97 26.81 -1.89
CA PRO A 442 11.23 27.09 -2.56
C PRO A 442 11.88 28.35 -1.97
N HIS A 443 13.19 28.30 -1.70
CA HIS A 443 13.90 29.48 -1.21
C HIS A 443 14.27 30.47 -2.31
N ALA A 444 14.30 30.02 -3.57
CA ALA A 444 14.47 30.86 -4.74
C ALA A 444 13.53 30.43 -5.88
N THR A 445 12.94 31.41 -6.57
CA THR A 445 12.05 31.18 -7.72
C THR A 445 12.31 32.21 -8.81
N ALA A 446 12.23 31.80 -10.08
CA ALA A 446 12.34 32.68 -11.23
C ALA A 446 11.39 32.25 -12.36
N GLN A 447 10.85 33.22 -13.10
CA GLN A 447 10.13 33.02 -14.36
C GLN A 447 10.88 33.77 -15.46
N PRO A 448 11.89 33.15 -16.06
CA PRO A 448 12.85 33.90 -16.90
C PRO A 448 12.36 34.19 -18.31
N TRP A 449 11.28 33.54 -18.76
CA TRP A 449 10.75 33.63 -20.14
C TRP A 449 9.35 34.27 -20.21
N THR A 450 8.99 35.15 -19.27
CA THR A 450 7.69 35.85 -19.27
C THR A 450 7.42 36.59 -20.59
N ASP A 451 6.18 36.50 -21.09
CA ASP A 451 5.71 37.02 -22.39
C ASP A 451 6.47 36.44 -23.62
N GLU A 452 7.16 35.30 -23.49
CA GLU A 452 7.95 34.66 -24.56
C GLU A 452 7.54 33.18 -24.76
N THR A 453 7.75 32.66 -25.98
CA THR A 453 7.65 31.22 -26.26
C THR A 453 9.05 30.62 -26.15
N VAL A 454 9.23 29.64 -25.26
CA VAL A 454 10.51 28.94 -25.09
C VAL A 454 10.66 27.89 -26.19
N SER A 455 11.74 27.99 -26.93
CA SER A 455 12.14 27.08 -28.01
C SER A 455 13.48 26.44 -27.70
N LYS A 456 13.80 25.36 -28.42
CA LYS A 456 15.08 24.67 -28.28
C LYS A 456 16.27 25.63 -28.40
N GLY A 457 17.14 25.60 -27.39
CA GLY A 457 18.34 26.43 -27.27
C GLY A 457 18.13 27.74 -26.53
N ASP A 458 16.90 28.06 -26.11
CA ASP A 458 16.66 29.22 -25.26
C ASP A 458 17.20 28.96 -23.84
N GLN A 459 17.88 29.97 -23.29
CA GLN A 459 18.61 29.87 -22.04
C GLN A 459 18.11 30.90 -21.03
N ALA A 460 18.16 30.51 -19.76
CA ALA A 460 17.91 31.38 -18.63
C ALA A 460 18.88 31.09 -17.50
N THR A 461 19.15 32.11 -16.66
CA THR A 461 19.98 31.96 -15.47
C THR A 461 19.15 32.23 -14.21
N VAL A 462 19.34 31.40 -13.19
CA VAL A 462 18.77 31.56 -11.84
C VAL A 462 19.90 31.78 -10.87
N ASP A 463 19.79 32.83 -10.06
CA ASP A 463 20.67 33.12 -8.95
C ASP A 463 20.16 32.47 -7.65
N GLY A 464 21.07 32.21 -6.70
CA GLY A 464 20.72 31.70 -5.37
C GLY A 464 20.51 30.19 -5.32
N VAL A 465 21.12 29.45 -6.25
CA VAL A 465 21.18 28.00 -6.25
C VAL A 465 22.45 27.58 -5.54
N ARG A 466 22.32 26.91 -4.40
CA ARG A 466 23.45 26.42 -3.60
C ARG A 466 23.78 24.97 -3.94
N ALA A 467 24.97 24.54 -3.55
CA ALA A 467 25.29 23.12 -3.62
C ALA A 467 24.39 22.33 -2.66
N GLY A 468 23.89 21.18 -3.09
CA GLY A 468 22.89 20.39 -2.38
C GLY A 468 21.46 20.64 -2.87
N ASP A 469 21.18 21.82 -3.43
CA ASP A 469 19.83 22.21 -3.85
C ASP A 469 19.26 21.29 -4.93
N THR A 470 17.94 21.13 -4.88
CA THR A 470 17.16 20.58 -5.99
C THR A 470 16.42 21.71 -6.70
N VAL A 471 16.67 21.86 -7.99
CA VAL A 471 15.97 22.83 -8.84
C VAL A 471 14.94 22.09 -9.69
N LEU A 472 13.69 22.51 -9.56
CA LEU A 472 12.59 22.06 -10.39
C LEU A 472 12.35 23.07 -11.52
N VAL A 473 12.13 22.55 -12.72
CA VAL A 473 11.49 23.27 -13.81
C VAL A 473 10.02 22.89 -13.76
N GLY A 474 9.17 23.78 -13.28
CA GLY A 474 7.74 23.59 -13.12
C GLY A 474 6.93 24.18 -14.25
N TRP A 475 5.78 23.56 -14.54
CA TRP A 475 4.74 24.02 -15.45
C TRP A 475 3.50 24.43 -14.66
N ASP A 476 3.10 25.71 -14.73
CA ASP A 476 1.97 26.30 -13.98
C ASP A 476 2.04 26.17 -12.45
N GLY A 477 3.22 25.85 -11.92
CA GLY A 477 3.45 25.68 -10.50
C GLY A 477 4.92 25.47 -10.16
N THR A 478 5.18 25.19 -8.89
CA THR A 478 6.53 24.94 -8.37
C THR A 478 6.64 23.59 -7.66
N SER A 479 5.54 22.86 -7.50
CA SER A 479 5.56 21.59 -6.78
C SER A 479 6.27 20.50 -7.58
N GLN A 480 6.58 19.38 -6.93
CA GLN A 480 7.11 18.21 -7.64
C GLN A 480 6.10 17.62 -8.64
N GLN A 481 4.80 17.81 -8.41
CA GLN A 481 3.75 17.35 -9.33
C GLN A 481 3.72 18.20 -10.60
N ASP A 482 4.15 19.47 -10.51
CA ASP A 482 4.23 20.42 -11.62
C ASP A 482 5.54 20.29 -12.43
N SER A 483 6.47 19.44 -11.97
CA SER A 483 7.83 19.38 -12.50
C SER A 483 7.88 18.72 -13.88
N ILE A 484 8.29 19.50 -14.89
CA ILE A 484 8.64 19.05 -16.25
C ILE A 484 10.13 18.79 -16.43
N GLY A 485 10.96 19.17 -15.45
CA GLY A 485 12.41 18.94 -15.43
C GLY A 485 12.99 19.07 -14.02
N THR A 486 14.07 18.36 -13.73
CA THR A 486 14.69 18.35 -12.39
C THR A 486 16.20 18.34 -12.51
N PHE A 487 16.85 19.17 -11.70
CA PHE A 487 18.29 19.24 -11.57
C PHE A 487 18.71 19.21 -10.10
N ARG A 488 19.81 18.51 -9.79
CA ARG A 488 20.43 18.55 -8.47
C ARG A 488 21.76 19.27 -8.58
N ALA A 489 21.88 20.42 -7.90
CA ALA A 489 23.10 21.19 -7.82
C ALA A 489 24.11 20.43 -6.96
N ARG A 490 25.05 19.74 -7.60
CA ARG A 490 26.05 18.94 -6.89
C ARG A 490 27.20 19.84 -6.44
N PRO A 491 27.75 19.65 -5.23
CA PRO A 491 28.98 20.33 -4.84
C PRO A 491 30.15 19.90 -5.76
N PRO A 492 31.25 20.69 -5.81
CA PRO A 492 32.39 20.37 -6.65
C PRO A 492 33.10 19.10 -6.19
N GLY A 493 33.28 18.16 -7.11
CA GLY A 493 34.03 16.93 -6.91
C GLY A 493 33.21 15.76 -6.34
N ARG A 494 33.91 14.68 -6.04
CA ARG A 494 33.42 13.43 -5.45
C ARG A 494 34.46 12.95 -4.45
N VAL A 495 34.05 12.14 -3.48
CA VAL A 495 34.97 11.54 -2.52
C VAL A 495 34.96 10.03 -2.65
N ARG A 496 36.16 9.46 -2.76
CA ARG A 496 36.41 8.03 -2.60
C ARG A 496 36.86 7.78 -1.16
N PHE A 497 36.17 6.86 -0.50
CA PHE A 497 36.52 6.41 0.85
C PHE A 497 37.18 5.03 0.78
N GLU A 498 38.24 4.85 1.56
CA GLU A 498 38.90 3.57 1.81
C GLU A 498 39.07 3.43 3.32
N TYR A 499 38.83 2.24 3.88
CA TYR A 499 38.90 2.03 5.32
C TYR A 499 39.74 0.81 5.66
N GLY A 500 40.79 1.00 6.47
CA GLY A 500 41.66 -0.04 6.97
C GLY A 500 41.10 -0.68 8.24
N TYR A 501 40.44 -1.84 8.12
CA TYR A 501 39.76 -2.50 9.25
C TYR A 501 40.69 -2.98 10.38
N GLU A 502 41.97 -3.27 10.09
CA GLU A 502 42.95 -3.62 11.14
C GLU A 502 43.40 -2.40 11.94
N SER A 503 43.67 -1.28 11.25
CA SER A 503 44.22 -0.06 11.86
C SER A 503 43.17 0.94 12.31
N GLU A 504 41.89 0.72 11.95
CA GLU A 504 40.79 1.67 12.16
C GLU A 504 41.09 3.04 11.54
N THR A 505 41.73 3.04 10.37
CA THR A 505 42.13 4.24 9.62
C THR A 505 41.21 4.45 8.43
N LEU A 506 40.60 5.63 8.34
CA LEU A 506 39.82 6.09 7.20
C LEU A 506 40.69 6.95 6.28
N SER A 507 40.67 6.66 4.99
CA SER A 507 41.26 7.50 3.94
C SER A 507 40.14 8.09 3.07
N ALA A 508 40.03 9.40 3.00
CA ALA A 508 39.08 10.12 2.16
C ALA A 508 39.84 10.87 1.05
N THR A 509 39.59 10.52 -0.21
CA THR A 509 40.28 11.09 -1.38
C THR A 509 39.32 11.88 -2.25
N ILE A 510 39.62 13.16 -2.48
CA ILE A 510 38.81 14.04 -3.34
C ILE A 510 39.19 13.84 -4.81
N GLU A 511 38.18 13.75 -5.69
CA GLU A 511 38.31 13.62 -7.14
C GLU A 511 37.42 14.65 -7.85
N PHE A 512 37.97 15.40 -8.81
CA PHE A 512 37.24 16.34 -9.67
C PHE A 512 37.02 15.76 -11.08
N GLU A 513 36.03 16.28 -11.80
CA GLU A 513 35.77 15.86 -13.18
C GLU A 513 36.85 16.34 -14.16
N ASP A 514 37.47 17.50 -13.89
CA ASP A 514 38.68 17.96 -14.56
C ASP A 514 39.90 17.77 -13.65
N ASP A 515 40.87 16.95 -14.08
CA ASP A 515 42.14 16.71 -13.37
C ASP A 515 42.95 18.00 -13.08
N GLY A 516 42.69 19.08 -13.82
CA GLY A 516 43.31 20.38 -13.63
C GLY A 516 42.61 21.31 -12.63
N GLU A 517 41.44 20.92 -12.12
CA GLU A 517 40.68 21.72 -11.16
C GLU A 517 41.40 21.81 -9.80
N THR A 518 41.30 22.97 -9.15
CA THR A 518 41.91 23.23 -7.85
C THR A 518 40.94 24.07 -7.01
N ARG A 519 40.66 23.62 -5.79
CA ARG A 519 39.73 24.27 -4.86
C ARG A 519 40.41 24.58 -3.52
N PRO A 520 39.97 25.60 -2.77
CA PRO A 520 40.44 25.83 -1.40
C PRO A 520 40.17 24.60 -0.51
N ALA A 521 41.11 24.26 0.35
CA ALA A 521 40.97 23.09 1.22
C ALA A 521 40.00 23.32 2.38
N ASP A 522 39.80 24.57 2.79
CA ASP A 522 38.87 24.99 3.85
C ASP A 522 37.40 24.99 3.42
N GLU A 523 37.11 24.70 2.15
CA GLU A 523 35.74 24.46 1.68
C GLU A 523 35.26 23.02 1.93
N TYR A 524 36.17 22.08 2.25
CA TYR A 524 35.84 20.68 2.46
C TYR A 524 36.03 20.28 3.92
N GLU A 525 35.03 19.62 4.49
CA GLU A 525 35.06 19.14 5.86
C GLU A 525 34.67 17.66 5.93
N LEU A 526 35.47 16.88 6.66
CA LEU A 526 35.21 15.47 6.95
C LEU A 526 34.52 15.36 8.32
N LEU A 527 33.33 14.75 8.29
CA LEU A 527 32.48 14.50 9.44
C LEU A 527 32.42 13.00 9.73
N VAL A 528 32.44 12.66 11.02
CA VAL A 528 32.28 11.32 11.58
C VAL A 528 31.15 11.40 12.60
N ASP A 529 30.05 10.67 12.37
CA ASP A 529 28.77 10.80 13.10
C ASP A 529 28.29 12.25 13.21
N ASP A 530 28.33 12.97 12.08
CA ASP A 530 27.97 14.40 11.96
C ASP A 530 28.84 15.37 12.80
N GLU A 531 29.96 14.91 13.36
CA GLU A 531 30.93 15.74 14.07
C GLU A 531 32.24 15.90 13.27
N PRO A 532 32.85 17.10 13.21
CA PRO A 532 34.09 17.31 12.47
C PRO A 532 35.26 16.54 13.07
N THR A 533 36.08 15.90 12.25
CA THR A 533 37.30 15.21 12.70
C THR A 533 38.38 16.19 13.18
N ASP A 534 39.25 15.71 14.08
CA ASP A 534 40.37 16.50 14.63
C ASP A 534 41.39 16.94 13.57
N THR A 535 41.49 16.21 12.47
CA THR A 535 42.32 16.52 11.30
C THR A 535 41.41 16.80 10.10
N GLN A 536 41.61 17.94 9.43
CA GLN A 536 40.89 18.34 8.22
C GLN A 536 41.85 18.60 7.05
N TRP A 537 41.34 18.65 5.81
CA TRP A 537 42.18 19.02 4.64
C TRP A 537 42.84 20.38 4.83
N ALA A 538 42.14 21.35 5.43
CA ALA A 538 42.63 22.70 5.69
C ALA A 538 43.82 22.77 6.66
N ASP A 539 44.03 21.74 7.49
CA ASP A 539 45.19 21.67 8.39
C ASP A 539 46.48 21.29 7.64
N GLU A 540 46.35 20.55 6.54
CA GLU A 540 47.48 20.00 5.78
C GLU A 540 47.73 20.73 4.45
N TYR A 541 46.68 21.26 3.84
CA TYR A 541 46.71 21.83 2.50
C TYR A 541 46.05 23.22 2.48
N GLU A 542 46.57 24.11 1.62
CA GLU A 542 45.86 25.36 1.30
C GLU A 542 44.79 25.13 0.21
N THR A 543 45.01 24.13 -0.65
CA THR A 543 44.14 23.79 -1.78
C THR A 543 44.12 22.29 -2.02
N VAL A 544 42.99 21.75 -2.47
CA VAL A 544 42.81 20.36 -2.89
C VAL A 544 42.75 20.25 -4.42
N THR A 545 43.33 19.18 -4.93
CA THR A 545 43.24 18.73 -6.34
C THR A 545 42.82 17.27 -6.40
N SER A 546 42.45 16.75 -7.57
CA SER A 546 42.15 15.33 -7.73
C SER A 546 43.27 14.44 -7.18
N GLY A 547 42.90 13.46 -6.34
CA GLY A 547 43.83 12.56 -5.64
C GLY A 547 44.40 13.10 -4.32
N THR A 548 43.91 14.24 -3.82
CA THR A 548 44.28 14.72 -2.48
C THR A 548 43.57 13.87 -1.42
N THR A 549 44.33 13.20 -0.57
CA THR A 549 43.83 12.27 0.44
C THR A 549 44.02 12.84 1.84
N LEU A 550 43.00 12.70 2.68
CA LEU A 550 43.04 12.93 4.13
C LEU A 550 42.97 11.57 4.83
N GLU A 551 43.85 11.32 5.80
CA GLU A 551 43.84 10.10 6.61
C GLU A 551 43.45 10.45 8.05
N VAL A 552 42.50 9.70 8.61
CA VAL A 552 42.02 9.84 9.99
C VAL A 552 42.10 8.48 10.68
N ASP A 553 42.87 8.40 11.76
CA ASP A 553 43.01 7.21 12.58
C ASP A 553 41.89 7.11 13.64
N ASP A 554 41.76 5.93 14.25
CA ASP A 554 40.85 5.64 15.37
C ASP A 554 39.35 5.88 15.04
N VAL A 555 38.93 5.74 13.77
CA VAL A 555 37.52 5.84 13.35
C VAL A 555 36.85 4.48 13.57
N PRO A 556 35.82 4.31 14.43
CA PRO A 556 35.24 2.99 14.68
C PRO A 556 34.50 2.40 13.47
N VAL A 557 34.32 1.08 13.46
CA VAL A 557 33.52 0.37 12.44
C VAL A 557 32.02 0.60 12.62
N GLY A 558 31.33 0.87 11.51
CA GLY A 558 29.90 1.16 11.46
C GLY A 558 29.53 2.56 11.92
N THR A 559 30.44 3.48 11.68
CA THR A 559 30.30 4.92 11.91
C THR A 559 29.92 5.57 10.59
N ASP A 560 29.07 6.59 10.65
CA ASP A 560 28.68 7.34 9.47
C ASP A 560 29.74 8.39 9.15
N VAL A 561 30.27 8.33 7.93
CA VAL A 561 31.32 9.22 7.45
C VAL A 561 30.75 10.06 6.32
N THR A 562 30.87 11.37 6.42
CA THR A 562 30.38 12.29 5.40
C THR A 562 31.42 13.34 5.11
N VAL A 563 31.60 13.68 3.83
CA VAL A 563 32.33 14.88 3.42
C VAL A 563 31.33 15.90 2.92
N VAL A 564 31.40 17.09 3.49
CA VAL A 564 30.57 18.23 3.12
C VAL A 564 31.42 19.30 2.44
N TRP A 565 30.77 20.12 1.64
CA TRP A 565 31.33 21.31 1.00
C TRP A 565 30.57 22.55 1.49
N GLY A 566 31.30 23.60 1.85
CA GLY A 566 30.71 24.81 2.43
C GLY A 566 30.12 24.54 3.82
N ASP A 567 28.90 24.99 4.07
CA ASP A 567 28.25 24.84 5.38
C ASP A 567 27.75 23.39 5.62
N ASP A 568 27.20 22.72 4.60
CA ASP A 568 26.48 21.45 4.78
C ASP A 568 26.28 20.59 3.51
N ALA A 569 26.70 21.04 2.33
CA ALA A 569 26.39 20.34 1.07
C ALA A 569 27.15 19.01 0.94
N ARG A 570 26.45 17.87 0.93
CA ARG A 570 27.10 16.54 0.89
C ARG A 570 27.83 16.27 -0.44
N VAL A 571 29.15 16.12 -0.38
CA VAL A 571 30.01 15.69 -1.51
C VAL A 571 30.03 14.18 -1.65
N GLY A 572 30.07 13.47 -0.52
CA GLY A 572 30.09 12.02 -0.48
C GLY A 572 29.89 11.51 0.94
N SER A 573 29.45 10.27 1.07
CA SER A 573 29.34 9.61 2.36
C SER A 573 29.55 8.12 2.24
N THR A 574 29.98 7.51 3.33
CA THR A 574 30.05 6.08 3.50
C THR A 574 29.72 5.72 4.94
N GLN A 575 29.45 4.45 5.19
CA GLN A 575 29.47 3.90 6.53
C GLN A 575 30.67 2.97 6.60
N THR A 576 31.43 2.99 7.70
CA THR A 576 32.64 2.14 7.86
C THR A 576 32.28 0.68 8.13
N HIS A 577 31.30 0.13 7.40
CA HIS A 577 30.90 -1.27 7.46
C HIS A 577 31.54 -2.06 6.32
N PRO A 578 32.09 -3.25 6.61
CA PRO A 578 32.59 -4.10 5.55
C PRO A 578 31.45 -4.67 4.72
N SER A 579 31.67 -4.73 3.41
CA SER A 579 30.85 -5.49 2.47
C SER A 579 31.73 -6.50 1.76
N ILE A 580 31.37 -7.78 1.84
CA ILE A 580 32.10 -8.89 1.24
C ILE A 580 31.13 -9.69 0.36
N ASP A 581 31.46 -9.79 -0.92
CA ASP A 581 30.78 -10.68 -1.85
C ASP A 581 31.31 -12.10 -1.66
N LEU A 582 30.40 -13.05 -1.45
CA LEU A 582 30.72 -14.45 -1.24
C LEU A 582 30.17 -15.30 -2.38
N ALA A 583 30.95 -16.26 -2.84
CA ALA A 583 30.52 -17.27 -3.79
C ALA A 583 30.86 -18.67 -3.27
N PHE A 584 30.05 -19.67 -3.64
CA PHE A 584 30.46 -21.05 -3.48
C PHE A 584 31.44 -21.44 -4.59
N ASP A 585 32.38 -22.32 -4.27
CA ASP A 585 33.22 -22.97 -5.27
C ASP A 585 32.41 -23.95 -6.15
N GLU A 586 33.02 -24.46 -7.23
CA GLU A 586 32.31 -25.30 -8.22
C GLU A 586 31.75 -26.60 -7.64
N ASP A 587 32.31 -27.09 -6.53
CA ASP A 587 31.91 -28.32 -5.85
C ASP A 587 31.00 -28.04 -4.62
N GLU A 588 30.61 -26.77 -4.39
CA GLU A 588 29.80 -26.27 -3.26
C GLU A 588 30.36 -26.65 -1.88
N ALA A 589 31.65 -26.94 -1.81
CA ALA A 589 32.36 -27.43 -0.62
C ALA A 589 33.09 -26.32 0.14
N ALA A 590 33.26 -25.15 -0.48
CA ALA A 590 33.89 -23.99 0.13
C ALA A 590 33.17 -22.69 -0.26
N ILE A 591 33.33 -21.66 0.58
CA ILE A 591 33.01 -20.28 0.20
C ILE A 591 34.28 -19.51 -0.12
N GLU A 592 34.27 -18.77 -1.21
CA GLU A 592 35.33 -17.88 -1.69
C GLU A 592 34.93 -16.41 -1.50
N HIS A 593 35.90 -15.57 -1.14
CA HIS A 593 35.77 -14.11 -1.24
C HIS A 593 35.82 -13.73 -2.73
N ALA A 594 34.70 -13.28 -3.27
CA ALA A 594 34.52 -13.00 -4.70
C ALA A 594 34.55 -11.50 -5.04
N GLY A 595 34.82 -10.65 -4.05
CA GLY A 595 34.82 -9.20 -4.19
C GLY A 595 34.45 -8.45 -2.90
N GLY A 596 34.68 -7.14 -2.90
CA GLY A 596 34.42 -6.28 -1.73
C GLY A 596 35.65 -6.03 -0.87
N ASP A 597 35.42 -5.75 0.42
CA ASP A 597 36.45 -5.32 1.37
C ASP A 597 37.32 -6.47 1.87
N ALA A 598 38.63 -6.22 2.00
CA ALA A 598 39.53 -7.09 2.75
C ALA A 598 39.39 -6.82 4.25
N VAL A 599 39.17 -7.87 5.05
CA VAL A 599 38.83 -7.73 6.47
C VAL A 599 39.59 -8.76 7.30
N PRO A 600 40.12 -8.40 8.50
CA PRO A 600 40.82 -9.36 9.35
C PRO A 600 39.98 -10.60 9.64
N ALA A 601 40.49 -11.78 9.30
CA ALA A 601 39.83 -13.07 9.51
C ALA A 601 39.46 -13.28 10.99
N SER A 602 40.28 -12.76 11.91
CA SER A 602 40.02 -12.74 13.36
C SER A 602 38.78 -11.96 13.83
N LYS A 603 38.15 -11.21 12.93
CA LYS A 603 36.90 -10.46 13.19
C LYS A 603 35.71 -11.10 12.51
N LEU A 604 35.92 -12.17 11.74
CA LEU A 604 34.93 -12.78 10.89
C LEU A 604 34.51 -14.15 11.40
N THR A 605 33.20 -14.41 11.35
CA THR A 605 32.64 -15.73 11.65
C THR A 605 31.63 -16.09 10.58
N ALA A 606 31.87 -17.19 9.87
CA ALA A 606 30.91 -17.73 8.92
C ALA A 606 29.88 -18.58 9.68
N ARG A 607 28.61 -18.32 9.42
CA ARG A 607 27.49 -19.10 9.96
C ARG A 607 26.82 -19.83 8.81
N VAL A 608 26.97 -21.16 8.83
CA VAL A 608 26.52 -22.08 7.79
C VAL A 608 25.19 -22.70 8.20
N TRP A 609 24.19 -22.60 7.33
CA TRP A 609 22.88 -23.21 7.54
C TRP A 609 22.74 -24.40 6.60
N SER A 610 22.50 -25.58 7.14
CA SER A 610 22.31 -26.83 6.41
C SER A 610 21.12 -27.62 6.95
N GLU A 611 20.82 -28.78 6.35
CA GLU A 611 19.75 -29.68 6.82
C GLU A 611 19.95 -30.11 8.29
N ASP A 612 21.20 -30.29 8.72
CA ASP A 612 21.57 -30.68 10.09
C ASP A 612 21.49 -29.54 11.12
N GLY A 613 21.15 -28.31 10.68
CA GLY A 613 20.98 -27.14 11.53
C GLY A 613 21.96 -26.00 11.20
N THR A 614 22.44 -25.30 12.23
CA THR A 614 23.38 -24.18 12.05
C THR A 614 24.73 -24.50 12.69
N SER A 615 25.81 -24.31 11.94
CA SER A 615 27.19 -24.34 12.43
C SER A 615 27.87 -22.98 12.25
N GLU A 616 28.94 -22.73 13.02
CA GLU A 616 29.75 -21.52 12.95
C GLU A 616 31.22 -21.90 12.75
N ILE A 617 31.91 -21.17 11.88
CA ILE A 617 33.32 -21.30 11.54
C ILE A 617 33.98 -19.96 11.86
N ASP A 618 34.96 -19.96 12.77
CA ASP A 618 35.79 -18.79 13.03
C ASP A 618 36.85 -18.70 11.94
N LEU A 619 36.84 -17.62 11.14
CA LEU A 619 37.75 -17.52 10.00
C LEU A 619 39.21 -17.42 10.43
N ALA A 620 39.49 -17.00 11.67
CA ALA A 620 40.84 -16.97 12.20
C ALA A 620 41.48 -18.36 12.38
N ASP A 621 40.68 -19.43 12.41
CA ASP A 621 41.20 -20.79 12.49
C ASP A 621 41.70 -21.31 11.13
N GLU A 622 41.17 -20.75 10.03
CA GLU A 622 41.47 -21.18 8.66
C GLU A 622 42.41 -20.21 7.92
N ILE A 623 42.32 -18.91 8.21
CA ILE A 623 43.05 -17.85 7.49
C ILE A 623 43.90 -17.02 8.48
N ASP A 624 45.20 -16.98 8.22
CA ASP A 624 46.15 -16.11 8.91
C ASP A 624 46.19 -14.72 8.24
N GLY A 625 45.54 -13.71 8.83
CA GLY A 625 45.59 -12.32 8.33
C GLY A 625 44.21 -11.79 7.94
N ASP A 626 44.15 -11.06 6.82
CA ASP A 626 42.91 -10.59 6.23
C ASP A 626 42.29 -11.66 5.34
N PHE A 627 40.96 -11.70 5.30
CA PHE A 627 40.18 -12.43 4.31
C PHE A 627 39.97 -11.50 3.11
N GLU A 628 40.61 -11.81 1.98
CA GLU A 628 40.67 -11.00 0.77
C GLU A 628 40.26 -11.78 -0.49
N ASP A 629 40.04 -11.06 -1.60
CA ASP A 629 39.59 -11.62 -2.88
C ASP A 629 40.43 -12.84 -3.32
N GLY A 630 39.74 -13.97 -3.54
CA GLY A 630 40.34 -15.26 -3.89
C GLY A 630 40.70 -16.17 -2.70
N ASP A 631 40.54 -15.71 -1.46
CA ASP A 631 40.63 -16.59 -0.28
C ASP A 631 39.37 -17.47 -0.18
N ALA A 632 39.56 -18.72 0.24
CA ALA A 632 38.48 -19.68 0.39
C ALA A 632 38.51 -20.38 1.75
N VAL A 633 37.32 -20.70 2.26
CA VAL A 633 37.11 -21.40 3.54
C VAL A 633 36.24 -22.63 3.28
N ASP A 634 36.79 -23.80 3.63
CA ASP A 634 36.09 -25.08 3.49
C ASP A 634 34.87 -25.14 4.44
N ILE A 635 33.77 -25.70 3.94
CA ILE A 635 32.53 -25.91 4.69
C ILE A 635 32.35 -27.41 4.95
N ASP A 636 32.52 -27.83 6.20
CA ASP A 636 32.29 -29.22 6.64
C ASP A 636 30.80 -29.40 7.02
N ALA A 637 29.92 -29.32 6.03
CA ALA A 637 28.48 -29.58 6.16
C ALA A 637 27.89 -30.15 4.87
N ASP A 638 27.03 -31.17 4.98
CA ASP A 638 26.25 -31.69 3.86
C ASP A 638 24.99 -30.83 3.64
N GLU A 639 24.58 -30.65 2.38
CA GLU A 639 23.34 -29.95 1.98
C GLU A 639 23.19 -28.54 2.60
N VAL A 640 24.15 -27.67 2.30
CA VAL A 640 24.13 -26.26 2.71
C VAL A 640 22.98 -25.52 2.02
N HIS A 641 22.18 -24.80 2.79
CA HIS A 641 21.14 -23.91 2.25
C HIS A 641 21.67 -22.50 1.96
N HIS A 642 22.48 -21.96 2.88
CA HIS A 642 23.14 -20.66 2.72
C HIS A 642 24.23 -20.45 3.77
N VAL A 643 25.14 -19.51 3.50
CA VAL A 643 26.15 -19.04 4.45
C VAL A 643 25.98 -17.54 4.65
N THR A 644 26.07 -17.11 5.90
CA THR A 644 26.18 -15.69 6.28
C THR A 644 27.53 -15.45 6.91
N LEU A 645 28.28 -14.47 6.43
CA LEU A 645 29.52 -14.03 7.06
C LEU A 645 29.21 -12.86 7.98
N ARG A 646 29.72 -12.94 9.22
CA ARG A 646 29.50 -11.93 10.25
C ARG A 646 30.78 -11.24 10.63
N TYR A 647 30.70 -9.92 10.81
CA TYR A 647 31.73 -9.12 11.43
C TYR A 647 31.38 -8.86 12.90
N GLY A 648 32.23 -9.33 13.82
CA GLY A 648 31.96 -9.33 15.25
C GLY A 648 30.68 -10.10 15.63
N GLU A 649 30.02 -9.73 16.72
CA GLU A 649 28.94 -10.55 17.30
C GLU A 649 27.57 -10.45 16.58
N ARG A 650 27.33 -9.44 15.74
CA ARG A 650 25.94 -9.10 15.32
C ARG A 650 25.74 -8.62 13.88
N ARG A 651 26.79 -8.33 13.10
CA ARG A 651 26.64 -7.65 11.80
C ARG A 651 26.92 -8.62 10.66
N ILE A 652 25.98 -8.78 9.73
CA ILE A 652 26.15 -9.60 8.53
C ILE A 652 26.85 -8.74 7.47
N VAL A 653 27.95 -9.24 6.92
CA VAL A 653 28.79 -8.51 5.95
C VAL A 653 28.93 -9.24 4.61
N GLY A 654 28.48 -10.50 4.54
CA GLY A 654 28.45 -11.26 3.29
C GLY A 654 27.41 -12.38 3.35
N PHE A 655 26.93 -12.78 2.18
CA PHE A 655 25.91 -13.82 2.03
C PHE A 655 26.14 -14.62 0.76
N ALA A 656 26.06 -15.94 0.85
CA ALA A 656 26.09 -16.83 -0.31
C ALA A 656 25.03 -17.93 -0.21
N ARG A 657 24.53 -18.35 -1.37
CA ARG A 657 23.73 -19.57 -1.55
C ARG A 657 24.39 -20.43 -2.64
N PRO A 658 24.32 -21.77 -2.53
CA PRO A 658 24.82 -22.66 -3.57
C PRO A 658 24.13 -22.42 -4.93
#